data_AF-A0A5E4JY32-F1
#
_entry.id   AF-A0A5E4JY32-F1
#
_cell.length_a   1.000
_cell.length_b   1.000
_cell.length_c   1.000
_cell.angle_alpha   90.00
_cell.angle_beta   90.00
_cell.angle_gamma   90.00
#
_symmetry.space_group_name_H-M   'P 1'
#
loop_
_entity.id
_entity.type
_entity.pdbx_description
1 polymer ?
#
loop_
_entity_poly.entity_id
_entity_poly.type
_entity_poly.pdbx_seq_one_letter_code
_entity_poly.pdbx_strand_id
1 'polypeptide(L)'
;MDERKKVLWQSLLLTVLIFAVGILLNHLFDAYRISIIENVMTSHEIDSEAYKVERFFTENFGGEKCEIMTTRISDLKKEVRKVGEDLGSYSSFSFFRKTDYDYLKRKYFLLELRFLALIEKLNKECDKPYLPIVFFYKIDDDASERQGFILQDLSEAYDQQLVILSIDKDYKDEPLVSLLATNYNVTDAPTLIIDGVQYAGLRYTGEINASMQKVFRRADPYAQGIDFTYVTKAAGTNVSLLLKQLEKTANESTDPFAKADAMLATGRLTKNETIICESLAYYDQVNGSNEEKALAYETIASLGCGRNRAAFLKIAATEWRKAGNNNRADMMEKLAGGRINFKFDQNALSNTTIMPNLTSGTTATIGKTTITLNSSSIIVSQEDRVYRDWLGGQIANPYGPKLLTTFSERMTYNETELMPEIGWHEGARIKELKTINLTHIPAVGTLAAKNNNKWFSIDENGTFRFEVPLDKISYPTTRFLRRDLAVIIDTHGVNTIVEQAIRYNASAVVSDCDHPGKIYAAEYLSKKGIAVICFPDKYVYLALGHNLTLVGSPPMTIKGDEAIIGNRPIKITTDDVILSLNSTDGKYALWYYQTPTSYFEALTKAIPLNVTYYSITDFGQMEKATRKAREINATVLATRVFNSNDYQAVKKWLDEDSSRKAILFHSASYQYGQKIFKEYPSRTTFDDPNPIIK
;
A
#
# COMPACT_ATOMS: atom_id res chain seq x y z
N MET A 1 -56.12 -79.71 -21.24
CA MET A 1 -55.55 -78.96 -20.10
C MET A 1 -56.65 -78.05 -19.59
N ASP A 2 -57.01 -78.19 -18.31
CA ASP A 2 -58.10 -77.45 -17.64
C ASP A 2 -57.98 -75.94 -17.89
N GLU A 3 -59.04 -75.28 -18.37
CA GLU A 3 -59.07 -73.85 -18.77
C GLU A 3 -58.48 -72.93 -17.70
N ARG A 4 -58.69 -73.25 -16.42
CA ARG A 4 -58.14 -72.51 -15.27
C ARG A 4 -56.61 -72.56 -15.20
N LYS A 5 -56.00 -73.70 -15.54
CA LYS A 5 -54.54 -73.85 -15.58
C LYS A 5 -53.92 -73.06 -16.72
N LYS A 6 -54.63 -72.93 -17.85
CA LYS A 6 -54.16 -72.16 -19.02
C LYS A 6 -54.11 -70.67 -18.71
N VAL A 7 -55.13 -70.12 -18.05
CA VAL A 7 -55.17 -68.71 -17.62
C VAL A 7 -54.07 -68.41 -16.60
N LEU A 8 -53.88 -69.27 -15.59
CA LEU A 8 -52.80 -69.10 -14.60
C LEU A 8 -51.40 -69.10 -15.22
N TRP A 9 -51.15 -70.01 -16.17
CA TRP A 9 -49.88 -70.06 -16.90
C TRP A 9 -49.65 -68.84 -17.80
N GLN A 10 -50.70 -68.36 -18.47
CA GLN A 10 -50.61 -67.15 -19.30
C GLN A 10 -50.35 -65.90 -18.47
N SER A 11 -51.02 -65.74 -17.32
CA SER A 11 -50.78 -64.63 -16.40
C SER A 11 -49.38 -64.69 -15.80
N LEU A 12 -48.91 -65.86 -15.37
CA LEU A 12 -47.55 -66.03 -14.85
C LEU A 12 -46.49 -65.65 -15.89
N LEU A 13 -46.67 -66.12 -17.14
CA LEU A 13 -45.73 -65.84 -18.22
C LEU A 13 -45.71 -64.36 -18.59
N LEU A 14 -46.88 -63.70 -18.58
CA LEU A 14 -46.99 -62.25 -18.77
C LEU A 14 -46.32 -61.47 -17.64
N THR A 15 -46.51 -61.86 -16.37
CA THR A 15 -45.86 -61.23 -15.22
C THR A 15 -44.34 -61.39 -15.27
N VAL A 16 -43.84 -62.59 -15.61
CA VAL A 16 -42.40 -62.84 -15.79
C VAL A 16 -41.85 -61.99 -16.94
N LEU A 17 -42.59 -61.85 -18.04
CA LEU A 17 -42.18 -61.01 -19.16
C LEU A 17 -42.08 -59.53 -18.76
N ILE A 18 -43.10 -58.99 -18.08
CA ILE A 18 -43.11 -57.60 -17.60
C ILE A 18 -41.95 -57.36 -16.62
N PHE A 19 -41.72 -58.31 -15.70
CA PHE A 19 -40.62 -58.22 -14.74
C PHE A 19 -39.25 -58.30 -15.43
N ALA A 20 -39.09 -59.16 -16.43
CA ALA A 20 -37.87 -59.26 -17.23
C ALA A 20 -37.60 -57.98 -18.02
N VAL A 21 -38.63 -57.36 -18.61
CA VAL A 21 -38.51 -56.06 -19.28
C VAL A 21 -38.13 -54.96 -18.29
N GLY A 22 -38.73 -54.94 -17.10
CA GLY A 22 -38.39 -54.00 -16.03
C GLY A 22 -36.93 -54.12 -15.60
N ILE A 23 -36.43 -55.34 -15.38
CA ILE A 23 -35.01 -55.60 -15.05
C ILE A 23 -34.10 -55.15 -16.19
N LEU A 24 -34.45 -55.44 -17.45
CA LEU A 24 -33.65 -55.07 -18.61
C LEU A 24 -33.56 -53.53 -18.76
N LEU A 25 -34.68 -52.82 -18.62
CA LEU A 25 -34.70 -51.36 -18.66
C LEU A 25 -33.89 -50.75 -17.52
N ASN A 26 -34.01 -51.28 -16.30
CA ASN A 26 -33.21 -50.83 -15.17
C ASN A 26 -31.71 -51.03 -15.43
N HIS A 27 -31.34 -52.19 -15.96
CA HIS A 27 -29.95 -52.49 -16.31
C HIS A 27 -29.38 -51.53 -17.38
N LEU A 28 -30.18 -51.17 -18.39
CA LEU A 28 -29.80 -50.20 -19.42
C LEU A 28 -29.62 -48.78 -18.85
N PHE A 29 -30.53 -48.35 -17.96
CA PHE A 29 -30.40 -47.05 -17.30
C PHE A 29 -29.19 -46.99 -16.37
N ASP A 30 -28.90 -48.06 -15.62
CA ASP A 30 -27.71 -48.15 -14.78
C ASP A 30 -26.43 -48.05 -15.62
N ALA A 31 -26.35 -48.75 -16.76
CA ALA A 31 -25.21 -48.68 -17.67
C ALA A 31 -25.02 -47.28 -18.27
N TYR A 32 -26.11 -46.62 -18.69
CA TYR A 32 -26.06 -45.25 -19.20
C TYR A 32 -25.58 -44.27 -18.13
N ARG A 33 -26.09 -44.38 -16.91
CA ARG A 33 -25.70 -43.52 -15.79
C ARG A 33 -24.23 -43.69 -15.40
N ILE A 34 -23.73 -44.93 -15.34
CA ILE A 34 -22.30 -45.21 -15.09
C ILE A 34 -21.44 -44.51 -16.15
N SER A 35 -21.82 -44.59 -17.43
CA SER A 35 -21.05 -43.95 -18.51
C SER A 35 -20.99 -42.43 -18.38
N ILE A 36 -22.04 -41.78 -17.86
CA ILE A 36 -22.04 -40.34 -17.58
C ILE A 36 -21.04 -40.01 -16.48
N ILE A 37 -21.09 -40.75 -15.36
CA ILE A 37 -20.17 -40.54 -14.24
C ILE A 37 -18.72 -40.74 -14.70
N GLU A 38 -18.46 -41.82 -15.44
CA GLU A 38 -17.12 -42.12 -15.96
C GLU A 38 -16.59 -41.02 -16.90
N ASN A 39 -17.44 -40.47 -17.77
CA ASN A 39 -17.07 -39.35 -18.64
C ASN A 39 -16.72 -38.09 -17.86
N VAL A 40 -17.52 -37.73 -16.84
CA VAL A 40 -17.23 -36.55 -15.99
C VAL A 40 -15.92 -36.76 -15.22
N MET A 41 -15.68 -37.95 -14.67
CA MET A 41 -14.44 -38.28 -13.97
C MET A 41 -13.21 -38.25 -14.89
N THR A 42 -13.37 -38.66 -16.14
CA THR A 42 -12.32 -38.60 -17.15
C THR A 42 -11.99 -37.16 -17.54
N SER A 43 -13.00 -36.30 -17.67
CA SER A 43 -12.77 -34.85 -17.85
C SER A 43 -11.96 -34.28 -16.70
N HIS A 44 -12.40 -34.52 -15.46
CA HIS A 44 -11.70 -34.02 -14.27
C HIS A 44 -10.24 -34.51 -14.18
N GLU A 45 -9.97 -35.74 -14.58
CA GLU A 45 -8.60 -36.27 -14.65
C GLU A 45 -7.75 -35.50 -15.69
N ILE A 46 -8.30 -35.26 -16.88
CA ILE A 46 -7.66 -34.45 -17.92
C ILE A 46 -7.45 -33.01 -17.43
N ASP A 47 -8.44 -32.41 -16.77
CA ASP A 47 -8.39 -31.03 -16.30
C ASP A 47 -7.37 -30.86 -15.16
N SER A 48 -7.24 -31.85 -14.27
CA SER A 48 -6.22 -31.91 -13.22
C SER A 48 -4.81 -32.08 -13.79
N GLU A 49 -4.63 -32.90 -14.83
CA GLU A 49 -3.34 -33.04 -15.53
C GLU A 49 -2.99 -31.78 -16.32
N ALA A 50 -3.96 -31.16 -17.01
CA ALA A 50 -3.78 -29.87 -17.67
C ALA A 50 -3.32 -28.80 -16.69
N TYR A 51 -3.90 -28.75 -15.48
CA TYR A 51 -3.44 -27.86 -14.41
C TYR A 51 -1.95 -28.06 -14.07
N LYS A 52 -1.47 -29.31 -13.97
CA LYS A 52 -0.06 -29.58 -13.67
C LYS A 52 0.86 -29.08 -14.78
N VAL A 53 0.43 -29.25 -16.03
CA VAL A 53 1.17 -28.79 -17.22
C VAL A 53 1.21 -27.26 -17.29
N GLU A 54 0.08 -26.59 -17.10
CA GLU A 54 -0.02 -25.12 -17.07
C GLU A 54 0.85 -24.52 -15.96
N ARG A 55 0.86 -25.16 -14.79
CA ARG A 55 1.75 -24.79 -13.69
C ARG A 55 3.22 -24.94 -14.09
N PHE A 56 3.61 -26.10 -14.62
CA PHE A 56 4.97 -26.31 -15.11
C PHE A 56 5.36 -25.26 -16.14
N PHE A 57 4.44 -24.91 -17.05
CA PHE A 57 4.66 -23.87 -18.04
C PHE A 57 4.87 -22.50 -17.39
N THR A 58 4.01 -22.13 -16.43
CA THR A 58 4.11 -20.84 -15.72
C THR A 58 5.38 -20.73 -14.88
N GLU A 59 5.82 -21.85 -14.26
CA GLU A 59 7.05 -21.91 -13.47
C GLU A 59 8.32 -21.74 -14.33
N ASN A 60 8.31 -22.21 -15.58
CA ASN A 60 9.48 -22.17 -16.46
C ASN A 60 9.50 -20.99 -17.44
N PHE A 61 8.32 -20.49 -17.85
CA PHE A 61 8.19 -19.49 -18.91
C PHE A 61 7.57 -18.16 -18.44
N GLY A 62 7.15 -18.07 -17.17
CA GLY A 62 6.61 -16.85 -16.55
C GLY A 62 5.12 -16.62 -16.79
N GLY A 63 4.48 -15.84 -15.90
CA GLY A 63 3.04 -15.50 -15.89
C GLY A 63 2.50 -15.21 -14.48
N GLU A 64 1.33 -14.57 -14.35
CA GLU A 64 0.67 -14.39 -13.03
C GLU A 64 0.12 -15.73 -12.51
N LYS A 65 1.00 -16.46 -11.82
CA LYS A 65 0.77 -17.83 -11.30
C LYS A 65 -0.55 -17.98 -10.54
N CYS A 66 -0.88 -17.06 -9.64
CA CYS A 66 -2.04 -17.20 -8.75
C CYS A 66 -3.39 -16.88 -9.42
N GLU A 67 -3.43 -16.02 -10.44
CA GLU A 67 -4.70 -15.64 -11.10
C GLU A 67 -5.23 -16.78 -11.99
N ILE A 68 -4.32 -17.37 -12.79
CA ILE A 68 -4.65 -18.50 -13.67
C ILE A 68 -5.09 -19.70 -12.83
N MET A 69 -4.33 -19.99 -11.75
CA MET A 69 -4.61 -21.15 -10.88
C MET A 69 -5.93 -21.03 -10.12
N THR A 70 -6.34 -19.84 -9.65
CA THR A 70 -7.60 -19.66 -8.91
C THR A 70 -8.83 -19.86 -9.79
N THR A 71 -8.79 -19.40 -11.05
CA THR A 71 -9.88 -19.62 -12.02
C THR A 71 -10.10 -21.12 -12.25
N ARG A 72 -9.01 -21.88 -12.47
CA ARG A 72 -9.08 -23.33 -12.74
C ARG A 72 -9.58 -24.15 -11.56
N ILE A 73 -9.26 -23.74 -10.33
CA ILE A 73 -9.76 -24.40 -9.11
C ILE A 73 -11.28 -24.25 -8.99
N SER A 74 -11.87 -23.13 -9.41
CA SER A 74 -13.33 -22.97 -9.40
C SER A 74 -14.04 -23.97 -10.31
N ASP A 75 -13.46 -24.28 -11.47
CA ASP A 75 -14.00 -25.26 -12.40
C ASP A 75 -13.85 -26.69 -11.87
N LEU A 76 -12.65 -27.05 -11.38
CA LEU A 76 -12.40 -28.35 -10.73
C LEU A 76 -13.33 -28.56 -9.52
N LYS A 77 -13.60 -27.52 -8.72
CA LYS A 77 -14.54 -27.57 -7.59
C LYS A 77 -15.94 -27.98 -8.05
N LYS A 78 -16.44 -27.38 -9.14
CA LYS A 78 -17.78 -27.68 -9.69
C LYS A 78 -17.87 -29.12 -10.20
N GLU A 79 -16.81 -29.59 -10.84
CA GLU A 79 -16.71 -30.96 -11.34
C GLU A 79 -16.68 -32.00 -10.22
N VAL A 80 -15.84 -31.82 -9.20
CA VAL A 80 -15.79 -32.70 -8.01
C VAL A 80 -17.16 -32.77 -7.34
N ARG A 81 -17.82 -31.62 -7.16
CA ARG A 81 -19.17 -31.56 -6.57
C ARG A 81 -20.17 -32.37 -7.38
N LYS A 82 -20.19 -32.20 -8.70
CA LYS A 82 -21.10 -32.93 -9.60
C LYS A 82 -20.90 -34.44 -9.53
N VAL A 83 -19.64 -34.90 -9.52
CA VAL A 83 -19.34 -36.34 -9.36
C VAL A 83 -19.84 -36.87 -8.01
N GLY A 84 -19.70 -36.09 -6.93
CA GLY A 84 -20.22 -36.44 -5.61
C GLY A 84 -21.74 -36.57 -5.58
N GLU A 85 -22.47 -35.61 -6.16
CA GLU A 85 -23.94 -35.64 -6.29
C GLU A 85 -24.43 -36.84 -7.12
N ASP A 86 -23.77 -37.12 -8.25
CA ASP A 86 -24.12 -38.23 -9.14
C ASP A 86 -23.84 -39.61 -8.49
N LEU A 87 -22.78 -39.73 -7.67
CA LEU A 87 -22.46 -40.93 -6.91
C LEU A 87 -23.37 -41.16 -5.70
N GLY A 88 -23.70 -40.10 -4.96
CA GLY A 88 -24.61 -40.16 -3.81
C GLY A 88 -26.01 -40.61 -4.22
N SER A 89 -26.45 -40.21 -5.41
CA SER A 89 -27.74 -40.61 -5.96
C SER A 89 -27.75 -42.02 -6.59
N TYR A 90 -26.59 -42.69 -6.72
CA TYR A 90 -26.47 -44.06 -7.28
C TYR A 90 -26.63 -45.15 -6.20
N SER A 91 -26.22 -44.89 -4.95
CA SER A 91 -26.21 -45.87 -3.85
C SER A 91 -27.60 -46.40 -3.48
N SER A 92 -28.67 -45.66 -3.80
CA SER A 92 -30.03 -45.97 -3.37
C SER A 92 -30.78 -46.98 -4.24
N PHE A 93 -30.27 -47.38 -5.42
CA PHE A 93 -31.07 -48.19 -6.37
C PHE A 93 -30.36 -49.31 -7.16
N SER A 94 -29.02 -49.47 -7.10
CA SER A 94 -28.31 -50.46 -7.95
C SER A 94 -28.21 -51.85 -7.30
N PHE A 95 -29.05 -52.79 -7.76
CA PHE A 95 -29.02 -54.20 -7.32
C PHE A 95 -27.98 -55.06 -8.08
N PHE A 96 -27.53 -54.61 -9.26
CA PHE A 96 -26.86 -55.49 -10.24
C PHE A 96 -25.35 -55.28 -10.42
N ARG A 97 -24.75 -54.19 -9.92
CA ARG A 97 -23.31 -53.84 -10.16
C ARG A 97 -22.62 -53.16 -8.97
N LYS A 98 -22.48 -53.89 -7.86
CA LYS A 98 -21.74 -53.43 -6.66
C LYS A 98 -20.26 -53.11 -6.96
N THR A 99 -19.61 -53.89 -7.82
CA THR A 99 -18.20 -53.72 -8.19
C THR A 99 -17.90 -52.44 -8.96
N ASP A 100 -18.81 -52.03 -9.86
CA ASP A 100 -18.62 -50.81 -10.66
C ASP A 100 -18.83 -49.56 -9.78
N TYR A 101 -19.76 -49.64 -8.82
CA TYR A 101 -19.95 -48.60 -7.81
C TYR A 101 -18.73 -48.45 -6.91
N ASP A 102 -18.19 -49.55 -6.38
CA ASP A 102 -17.01 -49.53 -5.52
C ASP A 102 -15.79 -48.96 -6.27
N TYR A 103 -15.66 -49.27 -7.57
CA TYR A 103 -14.63 -48.67 -8.44
C TYR A 103 -14.80 -47.16 -8.61
N LEU A 104 -16.01 -46.68 -8.94
CA LEU A 104 -16.27 -45.25 -9.11
C LEU A 104 -16.11 -44.48 -7.79
N LYS A 105 -16.55 -45.07 -6.67
CA LYS A 105 -16.38 -44.51 -5.32
C LYS A 105 -14.91 -44.39 -4.95
N ARG A 106 -14.08 -45.40 -5.26
CA ARG A 106 -12.63 -45.33 -5.07
C ARG A 106 -12.02 -44.19 -5.88
N LYS A 107 -12.37 -44.12 -7.17
CA LYS A 107 -11.85 -43.10 -8.09
C LYS A 107 -12.26 -41.70 -7.61
N TYR A 108 -13.46 -41.52 -7.06
CA TYR A 108 -13.93 -40.25 -6.49
C TYR A 108 -13.08 -39.78 -5.31
N PHE A 109 -12.82 -40.63 -4.32
CA PHE A 109 -11.97 -40.23 -3.19
C PHE A 109 -10.55 -39.90 -3.62
N LEU A 110 -9.99 -40.60 -4.61
CA LEU A 110 -8.70 -40.24 -5.17
C LEU A 110 -8.71 -38.84 -5.81
N LEU A 111 -9.81 -38.45 -6.47
CA LEU A 111 -9.97 -37.10 -7.02
C LEU A 111 -10.07 -36.04 -5.90
N GLU A 112 -10.87 -36.29 -4.86
CA GLU A 112 -10.98 -35.38 -3.70
C GLU A 112 -9.63 -35.20 -2.99
N LEU A 113 -8.89 -36.27 -2.76
CA LEU A 113 -7.58 -36.22 -2.10
C LEU A 113 -6.54 -35.47 -2.94
N ARG A 114 -6.54 -35.68 -4.28
CA ARG A 114 -5.71 -34.90 -5.20
C ARG A 114 -6.09 -33.42 -5.17
N PHE A 115 -7.38 -33.12 -5.15
CA PHE A 115 -7.88 -31.75 -5.09
C PHE A 115 -7.53 -31.06 -3.78
N LEU A 116 -7.62 -31.75 -2.64
CA LEU A 116 -7.15 -31.26 -1.34
C LEU A 116 -5.66 -30.90 -1.38
N ALA A 117 -4.82 -31.81 -1.89
CA ALA A 117 -3.39 -31.56 -2.01
C ALA A 117 -3.08 -30.36 -2.91
N LEU A 118 -3.89 -30.16 -3.96
CA LEU A 118 -3.80 -29.02 -4.85
C LEU A 118 -4.10 -27.70 -4.15
N ILE A 119 -5.21 -27.67 -3.40
CA ILE A 119 -5.64 -26.51 -2.62
C ILE A 119 -4.61 -26.17 -1.55
N GLU A 120 -4.12 -27.15 -0.80
CA GLU A 120 -3.08 -26.94 0.22
C GLU A 120 -1.80 -26.35 -0.36
N LYS A 121 -1.38 -26.83 -1.53
CA LYS A 121 -0.21 -26.31 -2.23
C LYS A 121 -0.45 -24.89 -2.74
N LEU A 122 -1.62 -24.63 -3.31
CA LEU A 122 -2.03 -23.30 -3.73
C LEU A 122 -2.08 -22.32 -2.55
N ASN A 123 -2.62 -22.74 -1.42
CA ASN A 123 -2.73 -21.95 -0.20
C ASN A 123 -1.35 -21.55 0.34
N LYS A 124 -0.35 -22.42 0.24
CA LYS A 124 1.05 -22.10 0.58
C LYS A 124 1.69 -21.10 -0.38
N GLU A 125 1.36 -21.18 -1.67
CA GLU A 125 1.97 -20.37 -2.72
C GLU A 125 1.26 -19.02 -2.96
N CYS A 126 -0.04 -18.94 -2.68
CA CYS A 126 -0.95 -17.85 -3.08
C CYS A 126 -1.75 -17.24 -1.91
N ASP A 127 -1.26 -17.36 -0.67
CA ASP A 127 -1.81 -16.70 0.53
C ASP A 127 -3.22 -17.16 0.94
N LYS A 128 -3.41 -18.48 0.98
CA LYS A 128 -4.65 -19.14 1.44
C LYS A 128 -5.95 -18.61 0.77
N PRO A 129 -6.09 -18.60 -0.57
CA PRO A 129 -7.31 -18.13 -1.23
C PRO A 129 -8.54 -19.00 -0.93
N TYR A 130 -8.35 -20.25 -0.49
CA TYR A 130 -9.43 -21.16 -0.15
C TYR A 130 -9.30 -21.72 1.27
N LEU A 131 -10.43 -21.92 1.92
CA LEU A 131 -10.56 -22.69 3.16
C LEU A 131 -11.05 -24.10 2.82
N PRO A 132 -10.19 -25.13 2.84
CA PRO A 132 -10.65 -26.51 2.75
C PRO A 132 -11.29 -26.95 4.06
N ILE A 133 -12.49 -27.52 3.97
CA ILE A 133 -13.15 -28.27 5.04
C ILE A 133 -13.16 -29.75 4.62
N VAL A 134 -12.49 -30.59 5.42
CA VAL A 134 -12.57 -32.05 5.23
C VAL A 134 -13.64 -32.60 6.16
N PHE A 135 -14.69 -33.16 5.59
CA PHE A 135 -15.82 -33.73 6.30
C PHE A 135 -15.75 -35.25 6.25
N PHE A 136 -15.48 -35.87 7.40
CA PHE A 136 -15.56 -37.32 7.56
C PHE A 136 -16.97 -37.72 7.96
N TYR A 137 -17.62 -38.52 7.11
CA TYR A 137 -18.97 -39.03 7.32
C TYR A 137 -18.98 -40.55 7.51
N LYS A 138 -20.11 -41.05 8.01
CA LYS A 138 -20.40 -42.49 8.09
C LYS A 138 -21.71 -42.80 7.37
N ILE A 139 -21.74 -43.95 6.68
CA ILE A 139 -22.95 -44.42 5.99
C ILE A 139 -24.03 -44.78 7.02
N ASP A 140 -25.29 -44.49 6.70
CA ASP A 140 -26.47 -44.76 7.54
C ASP A 140 -26.43 -44.08 8.93
N ASP A 141 -25.83 -42.88 9.01
CA ASP A 141 -25.76 -42.07 10.23
C ASP A 141 -26.51 -40.73 10.06
N ASP A 142 -27.61 -40.55 10.82
CA ASP A 142 -28.47 -39.35 10.77
C ASP A 142 -27.69 -38.06 11.09
N ALA A 143 -26.70 -38.13 11.97
CA ALA A 143 -25.86 -36.97 12.28
C ALA A 143 -24.98 -36.57 11.09
N SER A 144 -24.40 -37.54 10.38
CA SER A 144 -23.63 -37.31 9.15
C SER A 144 -24.48 -36.76 8.01
N GLU A 145 -25.70 -37.26 7.83
CA GLU A 145 -26.62 -36.75 6.82
C GLU A 145 -26.99 -35.29 7.09
N ARG A 146 -27.37 -34.96 8.33
CA ARG A 146 -27.65 -33.58 8.76
C ARG A 146 -26.44 -32.66 8.59
N GLN A 147 -25.24 -33.14 8.92
CA GLN A 147 -24.02 -32.37 8.72
C GLN A 147 -23.77 -32.07 7.24
N GLY A 148 -24.04 -33.03 6.35
CA GLY A 148 -23.96 -32.86 4.90
C GLY A 148 -24.84 -31.71 4.39
N PHE A 149 -26.11 -31.66 4.83
CA PHE A 149 -27.02 -30.55 4.47
C PHE A 149 -26.51 -29.19 4.97
N ILE A 150 -26.04 -29.11 6.21
CA ILE A 150 -25.48 -27.87 6.77
C ILE A 150 -24.26 -27.39 5.96
N LEU A 151 -23.39 -28.31 5.55
CA LEU A 151 -22.21 -28.00 4.76
C LEU A 151 -22.57 -27.59 3.34
N GLN A 152 -23.60 -28.18 2.74
CA GLN A 152 -24.10 -27.77 1.44
C GLN A 152 -24.54 -26.30 1.44
N ASP A 153 -25.35 -25.89 2.42
CA ASP A 153 -25.79 -24.50 2.59
C ASP A 153 -24.59 -23.53 2.73
N LEU A 154 -23.58 -23.93 3.51
CA LEU A 154 -22.36 -23.14 3.69
C LEU A 154 -21.51 -23.06 2.42
N SER A 155 -21.41 -24.15 1.65
CA SER A 155 -20.69 -24.17 0.38
C SER A 155 -21.32 -23.21 -0.63
N GLU A 156 -22.64 -23.07 -0.62
CA GLU A 156 -23.35 -22.11 -1.49
C GLU A 156 -23.12 -20.67 -1.02
N ALA A 157 -23.19 -20.40 0.30
CA ALA A 157 -22.98 -19.08 0.86
C ALA A 157 -21.54 -18.54 0.65
N TYR A 158 -20.54 -19.43 0.63
CA TYR A 158 -19.12 -19.08 0.51
C TYR A 158 -18.47 -19.69 -0.75
N ASP A 159 -19.20 -19.74 -1.87
CA ASP A 159 -18.77 -20.49 -3.06
C ASP A 159 -17.37 -20.11 -3.59
N GLN A 160 -16.97 -18.86 -3.43
CA GLN A 160 -15.67 -18.37 -3.92
C GLN A 160 -14.47 -18.69 -3.03
N GLN A 161 -14.69 -19.10 -1.77
CA GLN A 161 -13.62 -19.22 -0.76
C GLN A 161 -13.65 -20.56 0.00
N LEU A 162 -14.80 -21.24 0.04
CA LEU A 162 -14.95 -22.50 0.76
C LEU A 162 -14.88 -23.69 -0.19
N VAL A 163 -14.09 -24.70 0.17
CA VAL A 163 -14.09 -26.00 -0.51
C VAL A 163 -14.41 -27.08 0.51
N ILE A 164 -15.40 -27.91 0.20
CA ILE A 164 -15.81 -29.02 1.08
C ILE A 164 -15.47 -30.32 0.39
N LEU A 165 -14.82 -31.21 1.13
CA LEU A 165 -14.40 -32.54 0.68
C LEU A 165 -15.05 -33.56 1.62
N SER A 166 -15.86 -34.45 1.09
CA SER A 166 -16.72 -35.35 1.86
C SER A 166 -16.21 -36.77 1.75
N ILE A 167 -15.58 -37.26 2.83
CA ILE A 167 -14.85 -38.52 2.85
C ILE A 167 -15.56 -39.54 3.75
N ASP A 168 -15.80 -40.74 3.22
CA ASP A 168 -16.32 -41.86 4.01
C ASP A 168 -15.23 -42.38 4.95
N LYS A 169 -15.40 -42.15 6.26
CA LYS A 169 -14.41 -42.50 7.30
C LYS A 169 -14.05 -43.99 7.27
N ASP A 170 -15.02 -44.85 6.96
CA ASP A 170 -14.89 -46.30 7.07
C ASP A 170 -14.56 -46.97 5.71
N TYR A 171 -14.20 -46.17 4.69
CA TYR A 171 -13.86 -46.68 3.37
C TYR A 171 -12.48 -47.35 3.34
N LYS A 172 -12.47 -48.69 3.34
CA LYS A 172 -11.25 -49.51 3.44
C LYS A 172 -10.53 -49.75 2.12
N ASP A 173 -11.21 -49.59 0.99
CA ASP A 173 -10.65 -49.93 -0.32
C ASP A 173 -9.67 -48.87 -0.87
N GLU A 174 -9.57 -47.71 -0.20
CA GLU A 174 -8.57 -46.68 -0.48
C GLU A 174 -7.72 -46.34 0.77
N PRO A 175 -6.47 -46.83 0.86
CA PRO A 175 -5.61 -46.63 2.02
C PRO A 175 -5.35 -45.16 2.38
N LEU A 176 -5.37 -44.25 1.39
CA LEU A 176 -5.14 -42.82 1.64
C LEU A 176 -6.23 -42.18 2.51
N VAL A 177 -7.47 -42.69 2.44
CA VAL A 177 -8.58 -42.24 3.31
C VAL A 177 -8.26 -42.55 4.77
N SER A 178 -7.82 -43.78 5.04
CA SER A 178 -7.42 -44.21 6.39
C SER A 178 -6.19 -43.44 6.90
N LEU A 179 -5.23 -43.16 6.02
CA LEU A 179 -4.06 -42.36 6.36
C LEU A 179 -4.45 -40.92 6.74
N LEU A 180 -5.34 -40.29 5.96
CA LEU A 180 -5.81 -38.94 6.22
C LEU A 180 -6.59 -38.86 7.54
N ALA A 181 -7.49 -39.81 7.80
CA ALA A 181 -8.23 -39.92 9.05
C ALA A 181 -7.29 -40.08 10.26
N THR A 182 -6.24 -40.90 10.12
CA THR A 182 -5.22 -41.09 11.16
C THR A 182 -4.42 -39.81 11.40
N ASN A 183 -4.00 -39.12 10.33
CA ASN A 183 -3.23 -37.88 10.44
C ASN A 183 -3.99 -36.77 11.20
N TYR A 184 -5.32 -36.74 11.09
CA TYR A 184 -6.17 -35.80 11.82
C TYR A 184 -6.76 -36.36 13.12
N ASN A 185 -6.34 -37.55 13.57
CA ASN A 185 -6.88 -38.23 14.76
C ASN A 185 -8.41 -38.39 14.76
N VAL A 186 -9.00 -38.71 13.61
CA VAL A 186 -10.44 -38.91 13.46
C VAL A 186 -10.84 -40.30 13.95
N THR A 187 -11.52 -40.36 15.11
CA THR A 187 -12.01 -41.61 15.71
C THR A 187 -13.45 -41.93 15.28
N ASP A 188 -14.30 -40.90 15.24
CA ASP A 188 -15.74 -41.01 15.03
C ASP A 188 -16.24 -40.06 13.93
N ALA A 189 -17.45 -40.30 13.43
CA ALA A 189 -18.13 -39.47 12.44
C ALA A 189 -19.52 -39.04 12.99
N PRO A 190 -20.05 -37.88 12.59
CA PRO A 190 -19.43 -36.88 11.71
C PRO A 190 -18.26 -36.16 12.38
N THR A 191 -17.20 -35.87 11.62
CA THR A 191 -16.08 -35.03 12.07
C THR A 191 -15.69 -34.05 10.98
N LEU A 192 -15.53 -32.77 11.34
CA LEU A 192 -15.03 -31.72 10.44
C LEU A 192 -13.59 -31.38 10.77
N ILE A 193 -12.76 -31.17 9.75
CA ILE A 193 -11.44 -30.57 9.86
C ILE A 193 -11.48 -29.19 9.20
N ILE A 194 -11.25 -28.12 9.97
CA ILE A 194 -11.26 -26.74 9.49
C ILE A 194 -9.91 -26.09 9.85
N ASP A 195 -9.11 -25.67 8.86
CA ASP A 195 -7.73 -25.16 9.02
C ASP A 195 -6.85 -26.06 9.93
N GLY A 196 -7.00 -27.38 9.77
CA GLY A 196 -6.26 -28.39 10.54
C GLY A 196 -6.79 -28.67 11.95
N VAL A 197 -7.85 -27.99 12.40
CA VAL A 197 -8.48 -28.23 13.70
C VAL A 197 -9.65 -29.20 13.56
N GLN A 198 -9.69 -30.22 14.42
CA GLN A 198 -10.72 -31.24 14.46
C GLN A 198 -11.95 -30.80 15.26
N TYR A 199 -13.14 -31.02 14.71
CA TYR A 199 -14.43 -30.80 15.33
C TYR A 199 -15.25 -32.09 15.24
N ALA A 200 -15.25 -32.87 16.31
CA ALA A 200 -16.05 -34.09 16.40
C ALA A 200 -17.53 -33.80 16.66
N GLY A 201 -18.41 -34.63 16.12
CA GLY A 201 -19.86 -34.56 16.27
C GLY A 201 -20.54 -33.55 15.33
N LEU A 202 -21.87 -33.55 15.34
CA LEU A 202 -22.69 -32.62 14.55
C LEU A 202 -22.43 -31.17 14.97
N ARG A 203 -22.16 -30.30 13.99
CA ARG A 203 -21.92 -28.87 14.16
C ARG A 203 -22.92 -28.07 13.36
N TYR A 204 -23.56 -27.11 14.02
CA TYR A 204 -24.49 -26.20 13.38
C TYR A 204 -23.78 -25.03 12.70
N THR A 205 -24.47 -24.41 11.73
CA THR A 205 -23.98 -23.31 10.89
C THR A 205 -23.30 -22.19 11.68
N GLY A 206 -23.81 -21.83 12.86
CA GLY A 206 -23.24 -20.78 13.70
C GLY A 206 -21.84 -21.11 14.24
N GLU A 207 -21.61 -22.36 14.67
CA GLU A 207 -20.31 -22.83 15.18
C GLU A 207 -19.26 -22.93 14.06
N ILE A 208 -19.69 -23.43 12.90
CA ILE A 208 -18.85 -23.56 11.71
C ILE A 208 -18.48 -22.16 11.20
N ASN A 209 -19.45 -21.25 11.09
CA ASN A 209 -19.19 -19.86 10.73
C ASN A 209 -18.22 -19.18 11.69
N ALA A 210 -18.37 -19.36 13.01
CA ALA A 210 -17.45 -18.78 13.98
C ALA A 210 -16.00 -19.26 13.78
N SER A 211 -15.83 -20.53 13.40
CA SER A 211 -14.51 -21.13 13.12
C SER A 211 -13.95 -20.63 11.78
N MET A 212 -14.77 -20.60 10.72
CA MET A 212 -14.39 -20.05 9.41
C MET A 212 -14.02 -18.58 9.50
N GLN A 213 -14.75 -17.80 10.29
CA GLN A 213 -14.51 -16.38 10.50
C GLN A 213 -13.14 -16.13 11.16
N LYS A 214 -12.62 -17.01 12.02
CA LYS A 214 -11.24 -16.86 12.52
C LYS A 214 -10.20 -16.95 11.41
N VAL A 215 -10.47 -17.74 10.38
CA VAL A 215 -9.58 -17.92 9.22
C VAL A 215 -9.75 -16.78 8.21
N PHE A 216 -10.99 -16.37 7.93
CA PHE A 216 -11.28 -15.27 6.99
C PHE A 216 -11.04 -13.86 7.55
N ARG A 217 -10.92 -13.70 8.88
CA ARG A 217 -10.66 -12.40 9.54
C ARG A 217 -9.18 -12.06 9.66
N ARG A 218 -8.30 -12.63 8.85
CA ARG A 218 -6.89 -12.22 8.85
C ARG A 218 -6.80 -10.71 8.58
N ALA A 219 -6.21 -9.99 9.52
CA ALA A 219 -6.03 -8.55 9.40
C ALA A 219 -4.91 -8.25 8.39
N ASP A 220 -5.12 -7.20 7.59
CA ASP A 220 -4.09 -6.57 6.75
C ASP A 220 -3.30 -7.56 5.86
N PRO A 221 -3.99 -8.41 5.07
CA PRO A 221 -3.37 -9.54 4.37
C PRO A 221 -2.28 -9.11 3.38
N TYR A 222 -2.36 -7.90 2.82
CA TYR A 222 -1.42 -7.43 1.80
C TYR A 222 -0.23 -6.64 2.35
N ALA A 223 -0.23 -6.28 3.64
CA ALA A 223 0.90 -5.64 4.29
C ALA A 223 1.90 -6.64 4.91
N GLN A 224 1.67 -7.95 4.72
CA GLN A 224 2.57 -8.98 5.20
C GLN A 224 4.00 -8.75 4.66
N GLY A 225 4.96 -8.60 5.57
CA GLY A 225 6.38 -8.37 5.25
C GLY A 225 6.81 -6.91 5.24
N ILE A 226 5.90 -5.96 5.48
CA ILE A 226 6.26 -4.55 5.70
C ILE A 226 6.70 -4.35 7.16
N ASP A 227 7.88 -3.77 7.37
CA ASP A 227 8.33 -3.38 8.72
C ASP A 227 7.85 -1.96 9.06
N PHE A 228 6.66 -1.87 9.66
CA PHE A 228 6.12 -0.59 10.15
C PHE A 228 6.95 0.06 11.28
N THR A 229 7.92 -0.66 11.84
CA THR A 229 8.85 -0.11 12.84
C THR A 229 10.15 0.42 12.22
N TYR A 230 10.32 0.30 10.90
CA TYR A 230 11.53 0.73 10.20
C TYR A 230 11.86 2.20 10.47
N VAL A 231 10.87 3.10 10.29
CA VAL A 231 11.06 4.54 10.44
C VAL A 231 11.26 4.92 11.91
N THR A 232 10.51 4.31 12.84
CA THR A 232 10.66 4.61 14.28
C THR A 232 12.03 4.19 14.81
N LYS A 233 12.58 3.06 14.33
CA LYS A 233 13.96 2.63 14.63
C LYS A 233 14.98 3.60 14.03
N ALA A 234 14.82 3.95 12.76
CA ALA A 234 15.76 4.83 12.06
C ALA A 234 15.80 6.25 12.68
N ALA A 235 14.65 6.77 13.10
CA ALA A 235 14.53 8.07 13.74
C ALA A 235 14.87 8.05 15.24
N GLY A 236 15.04 6.88 15.86
CA GLY A 236 15.24 6.75 17.30
C GLY A 236 14.03 7.20 18.13
N THR A 237 12.82 7.07 17.58
CA THR A 237 11.57 7.51 18.21
C THR A 237 11.27 6.70 19.48
N ASN A 238 10.86 7.37 20.55
CA ASN A 238 10.33 6.70 21.73
C ASN A 238 8.95 6.08 21.41
N VAL A 239 8.95 4.81 21.04
CA VAL A 239 7.75 4.07 20.64
C VAL A 239 6.69 4.04 21.74
N SER A 240 7.09 3.97 23.02
CA SER A 240 6.13 3.98 24.13
C SER A 240 5.37 5.29 24.22
N LEU A 241 6.05 6.43 24.05
CA LEU A 241 5.42 7.74 24.02
C LEU A 241 4.53 7.92 22.78
N LEU A 242 4.99 7.43 21.62
CA LEU A 242 4.21 7.44 20.38
C LEU A 242 2.90 6.66 20.53
N LEU A 243 2.97 5.42 21.03
CA LEU A 243 1.77 4.61 21.27
C LEU A 243 0.79 5.31 22.22
N LYS A 244 1.29 5.97 23.28
CA LYS A 244 0.47 6.72 24.22
C LYS A 244 -0.28 7.89 23.55
N GLN A 245 0.34 8.56 22.60
CA GLN A 245 -0.29 9.64 21.83
C GLN A 245 -1.31 9.10 20.82
N LEU A 246 -0.99 7.99 20.15
CA LEU A 246 -1.94 7.32 19.24
C LEU A 246 -3.16 6.81 20.00
N GLU A 247 -2.98 6.17 21.15
CA GLU A 247 -4.07 5.72 22.04
C GLU A 247 -4.93 6.89 22.51
N LYS A 248 -4.32 8.02 22.85
CA LYS A 248 -5.04 9.25 23.18
C LYS A 248 -5.96 9.68 22.03
N THR A 249 -5.43 9.79 20.82
CA THR A 249 -6.22 10.13 19.62
C THR A 249 -7.30 9.09 19.35
N ALA A 250 -6.98 7.80 19.48
CA ALA A 250 -7.92 6.70 19.30
C ALA A 250 -9.06 6.70 20.34
N ASN A 251 -8.88 7.31 21.51
CA ASN A 251 -9.92 7.37 22.55
C ASN A 251 -10.70 8.70 22.52
N GLU A 252 -10.01 9.82 22.27
CA GLU A 252 -10.56 11.17 22.45
C GLU A 252 -11.04 11.84 21.14
N SER A 253 -10.55 11.41 19.97
CA SER A 253 -10.96 12.00 18.69
C SER A 253 -12.44 11.76 18.40
N THR A 254 -13.16 12.82 18.06
CA THR A 254 -14.54 12.73 17.53
C THR A 254 -14.57 12.47 16.02
N ASP A 255 -13.45 12.67 15.33
CA ASP A 255 -13.33 12.40 13.90
C ASP A 255 -13.10 10.90 13.66
N PRO A 256 -13.96 10.22 12.88
CA PRO A 256 -13.88 8.78 12.67
C PRO A 256 -12.64 8.37 11.88
N PHE A 257 -12.17 9.18 10.92
CA PHE A 257 -10.98 8.86 10.12
C PHE A 257 -9.73 8.91 11.00
N ALA A 258 -9.56 9.98 11.77
CA ALA A 258 -8.44 10.15 12.69
C ALA A 258 -8.40 9.05 13.75
N LYS A 259 -9.58 8.71 14.30
CA LYS A 259 -9.71 7.63 15.28
C LYS A 259 -9.31 6.27 14.70
N ALA A 260 -9.80 5.96 13.50
CA ALA A 260 -9.48 4.74 12.80
C ALA A 260 -7.98 4.64 12.45
N ASP A 261 -7.37 5.72 11.94
CA ASP A 261 -5.94 5.75 11.60
C ASP A 261 -5.06 5.60 12.83
N ALA A 262 -5.43 6.22 13.96
CA ALA A 262 -4.70 6.06 15.20
C ALA A 262 -4.74 4.62 15.71
N MET A 263 -5.92 3.96 15.65
CA MET A 263 -6.06 2.55 16.00
C MET A 263 -5.25 1.65 15.05
N LEU A 264 -5.36 1.86 13.74
CA LEU A 264 -4.62 1.09 12.75
C LEU A 264 -3.11 1.20 12.98
N ALA A 265 -2.61 2.42 13.22
CA ALA A 265 -1.20 2.62 13.49
C ALA A 265 -0.74 1.92 14.78
N THR A 266 -1.54 2.03 15.86
CA THR A 266 -1.30 1.30 17.12
C THR A 266 -1.28 -0.21 16.89
N GLY A 267 -2.27 -0.76 16.19
CA GLY A 267 -2.36 -2.18 15.87
C GLY A 267 -1.16 -2.69 15.07
N ARG A 268 -0.69 -1.94 14.07
CA ARG A 268 0.49 -2.30 13.27
C ARG A 268 1.80 -2.22 14.06
N LEU A 269 1.99 -1.17 14.86
CA LEU A 269 3.19 -0.99 15.67
C LEU A 269 3.29 -2.02 16.81
N THR A 270 2.14 -2.47 17.34
CA THR A 270 2.06 -3.50 18.41
C THR A 270 1.87 -4.91 17.88
N LYS A 271 1.67 -5.08 16.56
CA LYS A 271 1.28 -6.34 15.90
C LYS A 271 0.00 -6.97 16.49
N ASN A 272 -0.96 -6.13 16.87
CA ASN A 272 -2.24 -6.54 17.41
C ASN A 272 -3.33 -6.51 16.32
N GLU A 273 -3.63 -7.67 15.74
CA GLU A 273 -4.62 -7.83 14.67
C GLU A 273 -6.04 -7.45 15.11
N THR A 274 -6.38 -7.62 16.39
CA THR A 274 -7.71 -7.24 16.93
C THR A 274 -7.93 -5.74 16.79
N ILE A 275 -6.95 -4.92 17.21
CA ILE A 275 -7.04 -3.45 17.09
C ILE A 275 -7.14 -3.02 15.62
N ILE A 276 -6.40 -3.69 14.73
CA ILE A 276 -6.48 -3.43 13.28
C ILE A 276 -7.90 -3.68 12.77
N CYS A 277 -8.54 -4.78 13.16
CA CYS A 277 -9.89 -5.08 12.70
C CYS A 277 -10.96 -4.21 13.37
N GLU A 278 -10.77 -3.83 14.64
CA GLU A 278 -11.67 -2.91 15.34
C GLU A 278 -11.67 -1.50 14.71
N SER A 279 -10.56 -1.07 14.10
CA SER A 279 -10.50 0.23 13.41
C SER A 279 -11.52 0.36 12.27
N LEU A 280 -11.94 -0.76 11.66
CA LEU A 280 -12.93 -0.77 10.57
C LEU A 280 -14.28 -0.21 10.98
N ALA A 281 -14.69 -0.38 12.24
CA ALA A 281 -15.96 0.15 12.74
C ALA A 281 -16.00 1.69 12.64
N TYR A 282 -14.84 2.35 12.69
CA TYR A 282 -14.73 3.80 12.55
C TYR A 282 -14.58 4.24 11.09
N TYR A 283 -13.90 3.47 10.24
CA TYR A 283 -13.92 3.74 8.79
C TYR A 283 -15.34 3.65 8.20
N ASP A 284 -16.18 2.72 8.69
CA ASP A 284 -17.60 2.61 8.30
C ASP A 284 -18.40 3.89 8.62
N GLN A 285 -17.94 4.72 9.56
CA GLN A 285 -18.60 5.96 9.99
C GLN A 285 -18.10 7.21 9.24
N VAL A 286 -17.07 7.09 8.40
CA VAL A 286 -16.51 8.21 7.64
C VAL A 286 -17.57 8.76 6.68
N ASN A 287 -17.96 10.01 6.89
CA ASN A 287 -18.98 10.69 6.10
C ASN A 287 -18.54 12.11 5.72
N GLY A 288 -17.45 12.19 4.96
CA GLY A 288 -16.94 13.45 4.41
C GLY A 288 -17.14 13.57 2.91
N SER A 289 -16.11 14.09 2.23
CA SER A 289 -16.11 14.23 0.76
C SER A 289 -16.18 12.87 0.06
N ASN A 290 -16.52 12.86 -1.23
CA ASN A 290 -16.51 11.62 -2.00
C ASN A 290 -15.10 10.97 -2.03
N GLU A 291 -14.04 11.76 -2.04
CA GLU A 291 -12.65 11.25 -2.00
C GLU A 291 -12.33 10.63 -0.64
N GLU A 292 -12.75 11.29 0.44
CA GLU A 292 -12.56 10.78 1.80
C GLU A 292 -13.29 9.45 2.01
N LYS A 293 -14.54 9.36 1.53
CA LYS A 293 -15.31 8.10 1.52
C LYS A 293 -14.64 7.03 0.68
N ALA A 294 -14.17 7.37 -0.53
CA ALA A 294 -13.48 6.43 -1.40
C ALA A 294 -12.24 5.85 -0.72
N LEU A 295 -11.43 6.68 -0.04
CA LEU A 295 -10.25 6.24 0.71
C LEU A 295 -10.60 5.38 1.93
N ALA A 296 -11.70 5.68 2.63
CA ALA A 296 -12.20 4.83 3.71
C ALA A 296 -12.60 3.44 3.18
N TYR A 297 -13.30 3.36 2.04
CA TYR A 297 -13.67 2.09 1.43
C TYR A 297 -12.46 1.31 0.86
N GLU A 298 -11.48 1.98 0.27
CA GLU A 298 -10.20 1.36 -0.09
C GLU A 298 -9.48 0.80 1.14
N THR A 299 -9.53 1.53 2.26
CA THR A 299 -8.96 1.07 3.53
C THR A 299 -9.67 -0.19 4.02
N ILE A 300 -11.00 -0.20 4.04
CA ILE A 300 -11.78 -1.37 4.46
C ILE A 300 -11.46 -2.58 3.57
N ALA A 301 -11.36 -2.37 2.26
CA ALA A 301 -10.96 -3.41 1.31
C ALA A 301 -9.52 -3.92 1.55
N SER A 302 -8.59 -3.03 1.94
CA SER A 302 -7.19 -3.38 2.19
C SER A 302 -7.00 -4.23 3.45
N LEU A 303 -7.73 -3.95 4.53
CA LEU A 303 -7.54 -4.59 5.82
C LEU A 303 -8.20 -5.97 5.93
N GLY A 304 -9.12 -6.31 5.03
CA GLY A 304 -9.72 -7.65 4.98
C GLY A 304 -10.66 -7.89 6.16
N CYS A 305 -10.17 -8.42 7.29
CA CYS A 305 -10.94 -8.63 8.54
C CYS A 305 -12.35 -9.20 8.34
N GLY A 306 -12.54 -10.13 7.38
CA GLY A 306 -13.82 -10.74 7.04
C GLY A 306 -14.77 -9.88 6.19
N ARG A 307 -14.34 -8.72 5.70
CA ARG A 307 -15.08 -7.84 4.80
C ARG A 307 -14.94 -8.29 3.34
N ASN A 308 -16.01 -8.13 2.57
CA ASN A 308 -16.01 -8.43 1.14
C ASN A 308 -15.20 -7.38 0.36
N ARG A 309 -13.91 -7.65 0.16
CA ARG A 309 -12.97 -6.78 -0.55
C ARG A 309 -13.50 -6.28 -1.90
N ALA A 310 -14.02 -7.18 -2.74
CA ALA A 310 -14.50 -6.82 -4.07
C ALA A 310 -15.70 -5.88 -4.02
N ALA A 311 -16.60 -6.05 -3.05
CA ALA A 311 -17.71 -5.13 -2.84
C ALA A 311 -17.23 -3.73 -2.45
N PHE A 312 -16.32 -3.63 -1.46
CA PHE A 312 -15.79 -2.34 -1.01
C PHE A 312 -14.99 -1.61 -2.08
N LEU A 313 -14.24 -2.32 -2.93
CA LEU A 313 -13.55 -1.72 -4.07
C LEU A 313 -14.52 -1.14 -5.12
N LYS A 314 -15.65 -1.80 -5.38
CA LYS A 314 -16.70 -1.26 -6.27
C LYS A 314 -17.38 -0.02 -5.68
N ILE A 315 -17.59 0.01 -4.36
CA ILE A 315 -18.12 1.20 -3.67
C ILE A 315 -17.09 2.34 -3.75
N ALA A 316 -15.82 2.06 -3.46
CA ALA A 316 -14.73 3.04 -3.61
C ALA A 316 -14.67 3.61 -5.04
N ALA A 317 -14.79 2.74 -6.06
CA ALA A 317 -14.84 3.18 -7.45
C ALA A 317 -16.01 4.15 -7.72
N THR A 318 -17.18 3.85 -7.17
CA THR A 318 -18.36 4.71 -7.29
C THR A 318 -18.11 6.09 -6.68
N GLU A 319 -17.52 6.15 -5.49
CA GLU A 319 -17.18 7.41 -4.84
C GLU A 319 -16.08 8.18 -5.58
N TRP A 320 -15.07 7.50 -6.12
CA TRP A 320 -14.05 8.14 -6.97
C TRP A 320 -14.64 8.76 -8.25
N ARG A 321 -15.63 8.12 -8.89
CA ARG A 321 -16.32 8.73 -10.04
C ARG A 321 -17.06 10.00 -9.63
N LYS A 322 -17.75 9.99 -8.49
CA LYS A 322 -18.42 11.18 -7.95
C LYS A 322 -17.43 12.29 -7.57
N ALA A 323 -16.20 11.94 -7.22
CA ALA A 323 -15.10 12.88 -7.01
C ALA A 323 -14.44 13.37 -8.31
N GLY A 324 -14.84 12.85 -9.48
CA GLY A 324 -14.26 13.20 -10.77
C GLY A 324 -12.94 12.47 -11.10
N ASN A 325 -12.52 11.47 -10.32
CA ASN A 325 -11.32 10.67 -10.61
C ASN A 325 -11.68 9.34 -11.30
N ASN A 326 -12.04 9.42 -12.58
CA ASN A 326 -12.44 8.25 -13.38
C ASN A 326 -11.32 7.22 -13.54
N ASN A 327 -10.06 7.66 -13.69
CA ASN A 327 -8.91 6.77 -13.81
C ASN A 327 -8.73 5.91 -12.56
N ARG A 328 -8.82 6.52 -11.37
CA ARG A 328 -8.77 5.81 -10.09
C ARG A 328 -9.96 4.86 -9.92
N ALA A 329 -11.16 5.30 -10.30
CA ALA A 329 -12.36 4.47 -10.23
C ALA A 329 -12.23 3.19 -11.09
N ASP A 330 -11.79 3.33 -12.34
CA ASP A 330 -11.63 2.20 -13.26
C ASP A 330 -10.55 1.23 -12.78
N MET A 331 -9.48 1.74 -12.13
CA MET A 331 -8.50 0.88 -11.46
C MET A 331 -9.10 0.08 -10.31
N MET A 332 -9.95 0.70 -9.49
CA MET A 332 -10.61 0.02 -8.37
C MET A 332 -11.59 -1.06 -8.86
N GLU A 333 -12.34 -0.83 -9.95
CA GLU A 333 -13.20 -1.87 -10.53
C GLU A 333 -12.42 -3.06 -11.08
N LYS A 334 -11.35 -2.80 -11.83
CA LYS A 334 -10.46 -3.84 -12.35
C LYS A 334 -9.83 -4.66 -11.22
N LEU A 335 -9.40 -3.98 -10.16
CA LEU A 335 -8.87 -4.59 -8.95
C LEU A 335 -9.92 -5.42 -8.19
N ALA A 336 -11.19 -5.01 -8.23
CA ALA A 336 -12.30 -5.77 -7.65
C ALA A 336 -12.55 -7.07 -8.42
N GLY A 337 -12.31 -7.07 -9.74
CA GLY A 337 -12.38 -8.24 -10.62
C GLY A 337 -11.12 -9.10 -10.65
N GLY A 338 -10.07 -8.76 -9.88
CA GLY A 338 -8.82 -9.51 -9.82
C GLY A 338 -7.84 -9.29 -10.98
N ARG A 339 -8.20 -8.46 -11.97
CA ARG A 339 -7.45 -8.30 -13.23
C ARG A 339 -6.87 -6.90 -13.36
N ILE A 340 -5.61 -6.70 -12.97
CA ILE A 340 -4.93 -5.42 -13.22
C ILE A 340 -3.43 -5.60 -13.48
N ASN A 341 -2.99 -5.08 -14.63
CA ASN A 341 -1.59 -4.92 -14.96
C ASN A 341 -1.22 -3.45 -14.86
N PHE A 342 -0.18 -3.14 -14.09
CA PHE A 342 0.28 -1.77 -13.90
C PHE A 342 1.19 -1.33 -15.05
N LYS A 343 1.01 -0.08 -15.48
CA LYS A 343 1.89 0.55 -16.46
C LYS A 343 3.02 1.25 -15.72
N PHE A 344 4.26 0.90 -16.04
CA PHE A 344 5.46 1.57 -15.52
C PHE A 344 6.17 2.32 -16.64
N ASP A 345 6.71 3.49 -16.32
CA ASP A 345 7.57 4.23 -17.23
C ASP A 345 8.96 3.59 -17.29
N GLN A 346 9.34 3.08 -18.47
CA GLN A 346 10.60 2.37 -18.66
C GLN A 346 11.83 3.27 -18.49
N ASN A 347 11.73 4.55 -18.87
CA ASN A 347 12.82 5.50 -18.69
C ASN A 347 13.04 5.77 -17.20
N ALA A 348 11.95 5.96 -16.45
CA ALA A 348 12.00 6.15 -15.00
C ALA A 348 12.52 4.89 -14.27
N LEU A 349 12.29 3.69 -14.79
CA LEU A 349 12.89 2.47 -14.23
C LEU A 349 14.42 2.43 -14.42
N SER A 350 14.94 3.04 -15.48
CA SER A 350 16.37 3.05 -15.84
C SER A 350 17.15 4.24 -15.28
N ASN A 351 16.51 5.40 -15.17
CA ASN A 351 17.15 6.65 -14.75
C ASN A 351 16.17 7.49 -13.91
N THR A 352 16.24 7.33 -12.59
CA THR A 352 15.34 8.02 -11.64
C THR A 352 15.82 9.42 -11.27
N THR A 353 16.91 9.90 -11.89
CA THR A 353 17.66 11.07 -11.43
C THR A 353 17.99 11.99 -12.60
N ILE A 354 17.69 13.29 -12.44
CA ILE A 354 18.16 14.32 -13.37
C ILE A 354 19.60 14.73 -12.99
N MET A 355 20.39 15.15 -13.96
CA MET A 355 21.77 15.58 -13.75
C MET A 355 21.92 17.07 -14.02
N PRO A 356 22.74 17.82 -13.26
CA PRO A 356 23.00 19.23 -13.52
C PRO A 356 23.46 19.49 -14.96
N ASN A 357 22.95 20.56 -15.57
CA ASN A 357 23.23 20.96 -16.94
C ASN A 357 23.56 22.46 -17.01
N LEU A 358 24.74 22.83 -16.51
CA LEU A 358 25.18 24.23 -16.42
C LEU A 358 26.15 24.60 -17.56
N THR A 359 26.03 25.83 -18.05
CA THR A 359 26.99 26.45 -18.96
C THR A 359 28.16 27.06 -18.21
N SER A 360 29.37 27.03 -18.77
CA SER A 360 30.55 27.64 -18.15
C SER A 360 30.45 29.17 -18.06
N GLY A 361 31.08 29.75 -17.03
CA GLY A 361 31.18 31.21 -16.86
C GLY A 361 32.15 31.61 -15.76
N THR A 362 32.14 32.88 -15.39
CA THR A 362 33.04 33.48 -14.37
C THR A 362 32.28 34.05 -13.18
N THR A 363 30.98 34.31 -13.34
CA THR A 363 30.13 34.84 -12.28
C THR A 363 28.80 34.09 -12.23
N ALA A 364 28.23 33.94 -11.04
CA ALA A 364 26.89 33.42 -10.84
C ALA A 364 26.06 34.39 -10.01
N THR A 365 24.79 34.57 -10.38
CA THR A 365 23.78 35.21 -9.55
C THR A 365 22.79 34.15 -9.07
N ILE A 366 22.79 33.88 -7.76
CA ILE A 366 21.96 32.88 -7.09
C ILE A 366 20.79 33.60 -6.41
N GLY A 367 19.60 33.02 -6.44
CA GLY A 367 18.42 33.51 -5.74
C GLY A 367 17.54 34.45 -6.55
N LYS A 368 17.71 34.51 -7.87
CA LYS A 368 16.86 35.35 -8.73
C LYS A 368 15.53 34.67 -9.05
N THR A 369 15.47 33.34 -8.98
CA THR A 369 14.22 32.61 -9.20
C THR A 369 13.13 33.13 -8.27
N THR A 370 11.96 33.36 -8.85
CA THR A 370 10.81 33.94 -8.16
C THR A 370 9.55 33.19 -8.56
N ILE A 371 8.75 32.81 -7.57
CA ILE A 371 7.38 32.31 -7.77
C ILE A 371 6.45 33.31 -7.07
N THR A 372 5.43 33.77 -7.78
CA THR A 372 4.40 34.66 -7.22
C THR A 372 3.08 33.92 -7.15
N LEU A 373 2.46 33.93 -5.98
CA LEU A 373 1.12 33.40 -5.74
C LEU A 373 0.19 34.53 -5.31
N ASN A 374 -1.09 34.40 -5.61
CA ASN A 374 -2.13 35.35 -5.24
C ASN A 374 -3.41 34.61 -4.85
N SER A 375 -4.47 35.35 -4.52
CA SER A 375 -5.77 34.81 -4.11
C SER A 375 -6.42 33.86 -5.12
N SER A 376 -6.10 33.97 -6.42
CA SER A 376 -6.60 33.05 -7.47
C SER A 376 -5.81 31.75 -7.59
N SER A 377 -4.66 31.65 -6.92
CA SER A 377 -3.77 30.49 -7.01
C SER A 377 -4.36 29.28 -6.27
N ILE A 378 -4.16 28.10 -6.86
CA ILE A 378 -4.46 26.81 -6.23
C ILE A 378 -3.12 26.18 -5.84
N ILE A 379 -2.93 25.90 -4.55
CA ILE A 379 -1.76 25.17 -4.07
C ILE A 379 -2.15 23.77 -3.64
N VAL A 380 -1.37 22.79 -4.10
CA VAL A 380 -1.46 21.40 -3.63
C VAL A 380 -0.27 21.10 -2.74
N SER A 381 -0.49 20.55 -1.56
CA SER A 381 0.60 20.16 -0.65
C SER A 381 0.62 18.66 -0.41
N GLN A 382 1.77 18.17 0.04
CA GLN A 382 1.78 16.88 0.75
C GLN A 382 0.96 16.97 2.04
N GLU A 383 0.73 15.81 2.65
CA GLU A 383 -0.08 15.68 3.87
C GLU A 383 0.78 15.57 5.14
N ASP A 384 1.83 14.75 5.08
CA ASP A 384 2.77 14.58 6.19
C ASP A 384 3.50 15.91 6.46
N ARG A 385 3.56 16.29 7.73
CA ARG A 385 4.12 17.56 8.24
C ARG A 385 3.35 18.82 7.77
N VAL A 386 2.15 18.66 7.22
CA VAL A 386 1.22 19.75 6.90
C VAL A 386 -0.02 19.71 7.79
N TYR A 387 -0.74 18.60 7.78
CA TYR A 387 -1.94 18.39 8.61
C TYR A 387 -1.75 17.23 9.58
N ARG A 388 -0.87 16.28 9.24
CA ARG A 388 -0.62 15.07 10.00
C ARG A 388 0.86 14.83 10.21
N ASP A 389 1.19 14.18 11.31
CA ASP A 389 2.56 13.77 11.64
C ASP A 389 2.47 12.51 12.49
N TRP A 390 2.40 11.38 11.81
CA TRP A 390 2.21 10.09 12.46
C TRP A 390 3.39 9.72 13.36
N LEU A 391 4.62 10.11 12.99
CA LEU A 391 5.84 9.81 13.76
C LEU A 391 5.82 10.56 15.10
N GLY A 392 5.17 11.73 15.11
CA GLY A 392 4.87 12.55 16.27
C GLY A 392 3.60 12.24 17.02
N GLY A 393 2.89 11.17 16.65
CA GLY A 393 1.57 10.83 17.21
C GLY A 393 0.45 11.83 16.89
N GLN A 394 0.69 12.81 16.02
CA GLN A 394 -0.28 13.83 15.62
C GLN A 394 -1.08 13.33 14.42
N ILE A 395 -1.98 12.37 14.67
CA ILE A 395 -2.95 11.87 13.69
C ILE A 395 -4.22 12.73 13.73
N ALA A 396 -4.70 13.15 12.56
CA ALA A 396 -5.93 13.92 12.38
C ALA A 396 -6.65 13.46 11.10
N ASN A 397 -7.83 14.03 10.84
CA ASN A 397 -8.47 13.87 9.53
C ASN A 397 -7.57 14.53 8.48
N PRO A 398 -7.19 13.82 7.39
CA PRO A 398 -6.30 14.38 6.39
C PRO A 398 -6.91 15.53 5.55
N TYR A 399 -8.23 15.71 5.62
CA TYR A 399 -8.95 16.85 5.04
C TYR A 399 -9.40 17.88 6.09
N GLY A 400 -8.93 17.72 7.34
CA GLY A 400 -9.28 18.61 8.44
C GLY A 400 -8.73 20.02 8.26
N PRO A 401 -9.29 21.04 8.94
CA PRO A 401 -8.88 22.43 8.75
C PRO A 401 -7.58 22.80 9.49
N LYS A 402 -7.09 21.96 10.40
CA LYS A 402 -6.03 22.30 11.36
C LYS A 402 -4.64 21.98 10.82
N LEU A 403 -3.93 23.00 10.37
CA LEU A 403 -2.52 22.89 9.98
C LEU A 403 -1.60 22.65 11.18
N LEU A 404 -0.59 21.83 10.99
CA LEU A 404 0.51 21.61 11.92
C LEU A 404 1.56 22.70 11.74
N THR A 405 1.76 23.47 12.80
CA THR A 405 2.81 24.50 12.87
C THR A 405 3.85 24.18 13.93
N THR A 406 3.73 23.01 14.56
CA THR A 406 4.63 22.45 15.57
C THR A 406 4.91 21.03 15.17
N PHE A 407 6.18 20.66 15.14
CA PHE A 407 6.66 19.44 14.53
C PHE A 407 7.47 18.64 15.53
N SER A 408 7.47 17.30 15.41
CA SER A 408 7.80 16.35 16.47
C SER A 408 9.09 15.53 16.29
N GLU A 409 10.06 15.95 15.46
CA GLU A 409 11.36 15.25 15.38
C GLU A 409 11.94 14.93 16.78
N ARG A 410 11.56 15.74 17.77
CA ARG A 410 11.61 15.40 19.19
C ARG A 410 10.16 15.33 19.70
N MET A 411 9.77 14.24 20.34
CA MET A 411 8.41 14.10 20.91
C MET A 411 8.12 15.10 22.04
N THR A 412 9.14 15.84 22.49
CA THR A 412 9.08 16.86 23.54
C THR A 412 10.00 18.02 23.19
N TYR A 413 9.53 19.25 23.38
CA TYR A 413 10.29 20.49 23.23
C TYR A 413 10.16 21.33 24.49
N ASN A 414 11.15 22.18 24.75
CA ASN A 414 10.98 23.26 25.70
C ASN A 414 10.10 24.35 25.08
N GLU A 415 9.18 24.96 25.84
CA GLU A 415 8.33 26.05 25.35
C GLU A 415 9.15 27.21 24.76
N THR A 416 10.36 27.45 25.29
CA THR A 416 11.28 28.48 24.80
C THR A 416 11.93 28.16 23.45
N GLU A 417 11.96 26.88 23.05
CA GLU A 417 12.38 26.45 21.71
C GLU A 417 11.25 26.57 20.71
N LEU A 418 10.00 26.63 21.20
CA LEU A 418 8.85 26.74 20.34
C LEU A 418 8.65 28.21 19.96
N MET A 419 8.73 28.55 18.67
CA MET A 419 8.30 29.86 18.12
C MET A 419 6.99 29.74 17.29
N PRO A 420 5.81 29.50 17.92
CA PRO A 420 4.59 29.12 17.23
C PRO A 420 4.10 30.12 16.17
N GLU A 421 4.52 31.38 16.27
CA GLU A 421 4.25 32.44 15.31
C GLU A 421 5.00 32.26 13.98
N ILE A 422 6.16 31.61 13.99
CA ILE A 422 6.89 31.22 12.79
C ILE A 422 6.54 29.78 12.39
N GLY A 423 6.56 28.85 13.34
CA GLY A 423 6.33 27.42 13.09
C GLY A 423 7.37 26.72 12.20
N TRP A 424 7.19 25.42 11.99
CA TRP A 424 8.11 24.54 11.25
C TRP A 424 7.44 23.89 10.06
N HIS A 425 8.28 23.44 9.14
CA HIS A 425 7.92 22.64 7.98
C HIS A 425 6.86 23.28 7.10
N GLU A 426 6.39 22.52 6.14
CA GLU A 426 5.46 22.89 5.10
C GLU A 426 4.14 23.37 5.71
N GLY A 427 3.64 22.77 6.79
CA GLY A 427 2.40 23.20 7.46
C GLY A 427 2.43 24.65 7.94
N ALA A 428 3.56 25.12 8.49
CA ALA A 428 3.72 26.51 8.87
C ALA A 428 3.78 27.45 7.65
N ARG A 429 4.43 27.03 6.58
CA ARG A 429 4.51 27.81 5.33
C ARG A 429 3.16 27.90 4.63
N ILE A 430 2.38 26.83 4.66
CA ILE A 430 0.98 26.82 4.19
C ILE A 430 0.13 27.77 5.04
N LYS A 431 0.31 27.80 6.37
CA LYS A 431 -0.41 28.74 7.25
C LYS A 431 -0.12 30.19 6.87
N GLU A 432 1.13 30.52 6.57
CA GLU A 432 1.51 31.84 6.07
C GLU A 432 0.89 32.12 4.69
N LEU A 433 0.92 31.16 3.76
CA LEU A 433 0.29 31.31 2.44
C LEU A 433 -1.23 31.48 2.50
N LYS A 434 -1.92 30.87 3.46
CA LYS A 434 -3.38 31.07 3.63
C LYS A 434 -3.76 32.51 3.98
N THR A 435 -2.84 33.36 4.42
CA THR A 435 -3.16 34.77 4.72
C THR A 435 -3.50 35.59 3.47
N ILE A 436 -3.15 35.12 2.28
CA ILE A 436 -3.50 35.77 1.00
C ILE A 436 -4.78 35.20 0.37
N ASN A 437 -5.58 34.44 1.13
CA ASN A 437 -6.87 33.87 0.70
C ASN A 437 -6.81 33.00 -0.57
N LEU A 438 -5.68 32.32 -0.80
CA LEU A 438 -5.55 31.32 -1.87
C LEU A 438 -6.28 30.02 -1.54
N THR A 439 -6.45 29.15 -2.54
CA THR A 439 -7.04 27.81 -2.35
C THR A 439 -5.93 26.81 -2.01
N HIS A 440 -6.09 26.06 -0.91
CA HIS A 440 -5.16 25.00 -0.51
C HIS A 440 -5.87 23.64 -0.50
N ILE A 441 -5.28 22.66 -1.18
CA ILE A 441 -5.77 21.29 -1.26
C ILE A 441 -4.66 20.33 -0.80
N PRO A 442 -4.86 19.51 0.26
CA PRO A 442 -3.93 18.45 0.59
C PRO A 442 -4.03 17.30 -0.41
N ALA A 443 -2.89 16.76 -0.85
CA ALA A 443 -2.84 15.54 -1.65
C ALA A 443 -2.84 14.32 -0.71
N VAL A 444 -3.93 13.58 -0.69
CA VAL A 444 -4.13 12.43 0.19
C VAL A 444 -4.39 11.19 -0.64
N GLY A 445 -3.83 10.04 -0.24
CA GLY A 445 -4.23 8.74 -0.80
C GLY A 445 -3.64 8.40 -2.16
N THR A 446 -2.38 8.77 -2.39
CA THR A 446 -1.66 8.50 -3.65
C THR A 446 -1.39 7.02 -3.85
N LEU A 447 -1.63 6.52 -5.07
CA LEU A 447 -1.24 5.18 -5.45
C LEU A 447 0.26 5.04 -5.64
N ALA A 448 0.83 3.96 -5.12
CA ALA A 448 2.17 3.50 -5.43
C ALA A 448 2.17 2.01 -5.77
N ALA A 449 2.88 1.63 -6.84
CA ALA A 449 3.03 0.23 -7.24
C ALA A 449 4.48 -0.22 -7.20
N LYS A 450 4.68 -1.52 -6.94
CA LYS A 450 6.01 -2.13 -6.79
C LYS A 450 6.49 -2.74 -8.11
N ASN A 451 7.74 -2.47 -8.46
CA ASN A 451 8.45 -3.09 -9.59
C ASN A 451 9.93 -3.31 -9.20
N ASN A 452 10.45 -4.52 -9.40
CA ASN A 452 11.86 -4.87 -9.10
C ASN A 452 12.33 -4.40 -7.70
N ASN A 453 11.51 -4.61 -6.66
CA ASN A 453 11.73 -4.19 -5.28
C ASN A 453 11.73 -2.68 -4.98
N LYS A 454 11.46 -1.84 -5.98
CA LYS A 454 11.25 -0.40 -5.82
C LYS A 454 9.77 -0.06 -5.92
N TRP A 455 9.38 1.04 -5.30
CA TRP A 455 8.01 1.56 -5.36
C TRP A 455 7.97 2.83 -6.19
N PHE A 456 6.90 3.01 -6.94
CA PHE A 456 6.72 4.15 -7.83
C PHE A 456 5.30 4.69 -7.66
N SER A 457 5.14 5.99 -7.56
CA SER A 457 3.84 6.66 -7.53
C SER A 457 3.37 7.02 -8.94
N ILE A 458 2.06 7.27 -9.03
CA ILE A 458 1.31 7.42 -10.27
C ILE A 458 1.34 8.85 -10.82
N ASP A 459 1.30 8.98 -12.15
CA ASP A 459 1.03 10.23 -12.87
C ASP A 459 -0.47 10.40 -13.17
N GLU A 460 -0.84 11.48 -13.87
CA GLU A 460 -2.24 11.76 -14.23
C GLU A 460 -2.87 10.73 -15.20
N ASN A 461 -2.04 9.96 -15.90
CA ASN A 461 -2.44 8.99 -16.92
C ASN A 461 -2.52 7.55 -16.38
N GLY A 462 -2.31 7.35 -15.07
CA GLY A 462 -2.31 6.03 -14.47
C GLY A 462 -1.02 5.24 -14.66
N THR A 463 0.09 5.91 -15.00
CA THR A 463 1.42 5.29 -15.16
C THR A 463 2.26 5.55 -13.93
N PHE A 464 2.87 4.49 -13.38
CA PHE A 464 3.76 4.58 -12.23
C PHE A 464 5.16 4.99 -12.69
N ARG A 465 5.66 6.14 -12.22
CA ARG A 465 6.90 6.76 -12.70
C ARG A 465 7.83 7.23 -11.59
N PHE A 466 7.30 7.82 -10.52
CA PHE A 466 8.14 8.56 -9.57
C PHE A 466 8.55 7.67 -8.40
N GLU A 467 9.83 7.40 -8.25
CA GLU A 467 10.33 6.49 -7.20
C GLU A 467 9.93 7.01 -5.81
N VAL A 468 9.30 6.14 -5.03
CA VAL A 468 8.89 6.38 -3.64
C VAL A 468 9.82 5.57 -2.71
N PRO A 469 10.58 6.23 -1.84
CA PRO A 469 11.44 5.56 -0.87
C PRO A 469 10.67 4.59 0.04
N LEU A 470 11.32 3.48 0.42
CA LEU A 470 10.72 2.44 1.24
C LEU A 470 10.26 2.96 2.61
N ASP A 471 10.93 3.96 3.19
CA ASP A 471 10.55 4.54 4.47
C ASP A 471 9.16 5.17 4.42
N LYS A 472 8.76 5.74 3.26
CA LYS A 472 7.42 6.32 3.05
C LYS A 472 6.34 5.26 2.85
N ILE A 473 6.69 4.14 2.21
CA ILE A 473 5.79 2.98 2.08
C ILE A 473 5.56 2.31 3.43
N SER A 474 6.58 2.34 4.30
CA SER A 474 6.56 1.68 5.62
C SER A 474 5.84 2.50 6.70
N TYR A 475 5.12 3.58 6.33
CA TYR A 475 4.29 4.30 7.29
C TYR A 475 3.16 3.40 7.79
N PRO A 476 2.87 3.37 9.11
CA PRO A 476 1.79 2.55 9.66
C PRO A 476 0.40 3.01 9.19
N THR A 477 0.31 4.13 8.47
CA THR A 477 -0.88 4.70 7.86
C THR A 477 -0.98 4.45 6.34
N THR A 478 -0.07 3.68 5.73
CA THR A 478 -0.18 3.29 4.30
C THR A 478 -1.10 2.07 4.12
N ARG A 479 -2.02 2.07 3.15
CA ARG A 479 -2.87 0.89 2.86
C ARG A 479 -2.25 0.02 1.78
N PHE A 480 -2.53 -1.28 1.82
CA PHE A 480 -2.05 -2.22 0.81
C PHE A 480 -3.24 -2.91 0.15
N LEU A 481 -3.50 -2.53 -1.10
CA LEU A 481 -4.60 -3.08 -1.90
C LEU A 481 -4.21 -4.41 -2.56
N ARG A 482 -2.91 -4.59 -2.83
CA ARG A 482 -2.20 -5.82 -3.18
C ARG A 482 -0.80 -5.75 -2.55
N ARG A 483 -0.04 -6.85 -2.56
CA ARG A 483 1.37 -6.86 -2.09
C ARG A 483 2.29 -5.91 -2.88
N ASP A 484 1.88 -5.57 -4.10
CA ASP A 484 2.56 -4.70 -5.05
C ASP A 484 1.81 -3.39 -5.33
N LEU A 485 0.74 -3.07 -4.58
CA LEU A 485 -0.04 -1.85 -4.74
C LEU A 485 -0.45 -1.26 -3.39
N ALA A 486 0.01 -0.04 -3.13
CA ALA A 486 -0.22 0.70 -1.90
C ALA A 486 -0.96 2.02 -2.14
N VAL A 487 -1.61 2.52 -1.08
CA VAL A 487 -2.26 3.83 -1.00
C VAL A 487 -1.60 4.60 0.13
N ILE A 488 -0.88 5.67 -0.22
CA ILE A 488 -0.14 6.51 0.72
C ILE A 488 -1.09 7.60 1.21
N ILE A 489 -1.64 7.44 2.41
CA ILE A 489 -2.53 8.45 3.03
C ILE A 489 -1.72 9.69 3.41
N ASP A 490 -0.67 9.50 4.21
CA ASP A 490 0.27 10.55 4.60
C ASP A 490 1.33 10.74 3.50
N THR A 491 0.94 11.42 2.41
CA THR A 491 1.85 11.74 1.31
C THR A 491 3.02 12.58 1.82
N HIS A 492 4.21 12.32 1.28
CA HIS A 492 5.44 12.97 1.72
C HIS A 492 6.43 13.10 0.56
N GLY A 493 6.57 14.33 0.07
CA GLY A 493 7.42 14.70 -1.05
C GLY A 493 6.68 14.78 -2.38
N VAL A 494 7.24 15.59 -3.28
CA VAL A 494 6.58 15.98 -4.54
C VAL A 494 6.31 14.79 -5.47
N ASN A 495 7.12 13.73 -5.38
CA ASN A 495 6.88 12.46 -6.07
C ASN A 495 5.52 11.84 -5.73
N THR A 496 4.99 12.08 -4.54
CA THR A 496 3.73 11.48 -4.08
C THR A 496 2.50 12.36 -4.31
N ILE A 497 2.60 13.48 -5.04
CA ILE A 497 1.45 14.41 -5.21
C ILE A 497 1.20 14.83 -6.68
N VAL A 498 1.92 14.24 -7.63
CA VAL A 498 1.90 14.64 -9.05
C VAL A 498 0.50 14.52 -9.68
N GLU A 499 -0.16 13.36 -9.50
CA GLU A 499 -1.50 13.12 -10.04
C GLU A 499 -2.50 14.16 -9.54
N GLN A 500 -2.53 14.39 -8.24
CA GLN A 500 -3.44 15.35 -7.61
C GLN A 500 -3.14 16.78 -8.05
N ALA A 501 -1.86 17.17 -8.11
CA ALA A 501 -1.46 18.51 -8.56
C ALA A 501 -1.99 18.83 -9.96
N ILE A 502 -1.91 17.87 -10.88
CA ILE A 502 -2.42 18.04 -12.25
C ILE A 502 -3.96 17.99 -12.26
N ARG A 503 -4.56 17.03 -11.56
CA ARG A 503 -6.02 16.85 -11.52
C ARG A 503 -6.75 18.06 -10.93
N TYR A 504 -6.18 18.72 -9.92
CA TYR A 504 -6.75 19.95 -9.34
C TYR A 504 -6.26 21.23 -10.02
N ASN A 505 -5.53 21.14 -11.15
CA ASN A 505 -5.03 22.29 -11.89
C ASN A 505 -4.24 23.27 -11.00
N ALA A 506 -3.30 22.72 -10.22
CA ALA A 506 -2.51 23.49 -9.26
C ALA A 506 -1.66 24.56 -9.95
N SER A 507 -1.61 25.76 -9.39
CA SER A 507 -0.66 26.81 -9.77
C SER A 507 0.74 26.49 -9.24
N ALA A 508 0.80 25.91 -8.04
CA ALA A 508 2.04 25.47 -7.42
C ALA A 508 1.83 24.27 -6.48
N VAL A 509 2.91 23.54 -6.22
CA VAL A 509 2.97 22.53 -5.17
C VAL A 509 3.92 22.93 -4.06
N VAL A 510 3.57 22.56 -2.83
CA VAL A 510 4.39 22.78 -1.62
C VAL A 510 4.71 21.43 -0.99
N SER A 511 5.97 21.03 -0.99
CA SER A 511 6.36 19.68 -0.57
C SER A 511 7.85 19.60 -0.19
N ASP A 512 8.28 18.42 0.23
CA ASP A 512 9.68 18.06 0.41
C ASP A 512 10.35 17.58 -0.90
N CYS A 513 11.66 17.81 -1.00
CA CYS A 513 12.52 17.41 -2.12
C CYS A 513 13.86 16.76 -1.64
N ASP A 514 13.76 15.86 -0.67
CA ASP A 514 14.88 15.14 -0.03
C ASP A 514 15.30 13.83 -0.71
N HIS A 515 14.83 13.55 -1.94
CA HIS A 515 15.17 12.34 -2.68
C HIS A 515 15.30 12.62 -4.19
N PRO A 516 16.21 11.97 -4.94
CA PRO A 516 16.33 12.19 -6.39
C PRO A 516 15.02 11.99 -7.17
N GLY A 517 14.24 10.96 -6.83
CA GLY A 517 12.92 10.73 -7.43
C GLY A 517 11.90 11.86 -7.20
N LYS A 518 12.08 12.67 -6.14
CA LYS A 518 11.30 13.90 -5.90
C LYS A 518 11.70 14.99 -6.89
N ILE A 519 12.98 15.13 -7.20
CA ILE A 519 13.44 16.11 -8.19
C ILE A 519 12.97 15.73 -9.59
N TYR A 520 12.96 14.44 -9.93
CA TYR A 520 12.38 13.97 -11.19
C TYR A 520 10.88 14.32 -11.31
N ALA A 521 10.11 14.16 -10.23
CA ALA A 521 8.72 14.59 -10.18
C ALA A 521 8.55 16.12 -10.26
N ALA A 522 9.45 16.88 -9.64
CA ALA A 522 9.46 18.33 -9.71
C ALA A 522 9.70 18.83 -11.14
N GLU A 523 10.63 18.21 -11.87
CA GLU A 523 10.88 18.48 -13.28
C GLU A 523 9.61 18.22 -14.13
N TYR A 524 8.94 17.09 -13.88
CA TYR A 524 7.71 16.72 -14.58
C TYR A 524 6.60 17.75 -14.38
N LEU A 525 6.37 18.20 -13.15
CA LEU A 525 5.38 19.24 -12.83
C LEU A 525 5.77 20.60 -13.44
N SER A 526 7.04 20.99 -13.34
CA SER A 526 7.53 22.25 -13.91
C SER A 526 7.35 22.29 -15.43
N LYS A 527 7.60 21.18 -16.15
CA LYS A 527 7.38 21.08 -17.59
C LYS A 527 5.90 21.21 -17.98
N LYS A 528 4.98 20.99 -17.03
CA LYS A 528 3.54 21.20 -17.19
C LYS A 528 3.07 22.58 -16.72
N GLY A 529 4.00 23.49 -16.39
CA GLY A 529 3.69 24.85 -15.95
C GLY A 529 3.23 24.94 -14.49
N ILE A 530 3.41 23.89 -13.69
CA ILE A 530 3.10 23.88 -12.25
C ILE A 530 4.39 24.21 -11.48
N ALA A 531 4.37 25.29 -10.71
CA ALA A 531 5.53 25.68 -9.91
C ALA A 531 5.77 24.71 -8.74
N VAL A 532 7.03 24.48 -8.36
CA VAL A 532 7.39 23.56 -7.28
C VAL A 532 8.17 24.29 -6.20
N ILE A 533 7.67 24.25 -4.97
CA ILE A 533 8.25 24.92 -3.81
C ILE A 533 8.70 23.84 -2.82
N CYS A 534 10.00 23.58 -2.79
CA CYS A 534 10.62 22.61 -1.88
C CYS A 534 11.08 23.33 -0.62
N PHE A 535 10.39 23.20 0.52
CA PHE A 535 10.85 23.86 1.75
C PHE A 535 11.98 23.10 2.43
N PRO A 536 11.82 21.78 2.70
CA PRO A 536 12.95 20.92 2.93
C PRO A 536 13.48 20.37 1.60
N ASP A 537 14.77 20.55 1.38
CA ASP A 537 15.48 20.10 0.18
C ASP A 537 16.80 19.39 0.54
N LYS A 538 17.19 18.41 -0.27
CA LYS A 538 18.56 17.88 -0.26
C LYS A 538 19.14 17.77 -1.66
N TYR A 539 18.28 17.57 -2.65
CA TYR A 539 18.68 17.21 -4.00
C TYR A 539 18.29 18.26 -5.05
N VAL A 540 17.81 19.44 -4.66
CA VAL A 540 17.42 20.50 -5.62
C VAL A 540 18.59 20.92 -6.52
N TYR A 541 19.85 20.78 -6.05
CA TYR A 541 21.03 20.96 -6.90
C TYR A 541 21.05 20.11 -8.18
N LEU A 542 20.36 18.96 -8.22
CA LEU A 542 20.27 18.14 -9.43
C LEU A 542 19.53 18.86 -10.57
N ALA A 543 18.66 19.81 -10.25
CA ALA A 543 17.94 20.64 -11.20
C ALA A 543 18.76 21.82 -11.74
N LEU A 544 20.01 21.99 -11.31
CA LEU A 544 20.87 23.07 -11.76
C LEU A 544 20.95 23.14 -13.28
N GLY A 545 20.56 24.29 -13.84
CA GLY A 545 20.68 24.57 -15.28
C GLY A 545 19.56 24.03 -16.16
N HIS A 546 18.50 23.45 -15.57
CA HIS A 546 17.31 23.02 -16.30
C HIS A 546 16.27 24.12 -16.51
N ASN A 547 16.46 25.30 -15.89
CA ASN A 547 15.55 26.45 -15.98
C ASN A 547 14.10 26.09 -15.58
N LEU A 548 13.96 25.34 -14.48
CA LEU A 548 12.67 24.87 -13.97
C LEU A 548 11.99 25.93 -13.10
N THR A 549 10.67 25.95 -13.06
CA THR A 549 9.87 26.73 -12.09
C THR A 549 9.90 26.04 -10.73
N LEU A 550 11.09 26.00 -10.12
CA LEU A 550 11.43 25.25 -8.92
C LEU A 550 12.28 26.12 -8.00
N VAL A 551 12.05 26.03 -6.68
CA VAL A 551 12.88 26.67 -5.65
C VAL A 551 13.12 25.72 -4.47
N GLY A 552 14.34 25.72 -3.92
CA GLY A 552 14.73 24.97 -2.72
C GLY A 552 14.93 25.89 -1.52
N SER A 553 14.32 25.55 -0.38
CA SER A 553 14.34 26.31 0.88
C SER A 553 14.19 27.84 0.68
N PRO A 554 13.18 28.32 -0.09
CA PRO A 554 13.07 29.74 -0.37
C PRO A 554 12.55 30.54 0.84
N PRO A 555 12.98 31.79 1.02
CA PRO A 555 12.25 32.73 1.86
C PRO A 555 10.95 33.16 1.18
N MET A 556 10.01 33.64 1.99
CA MET A 556 8.73 34.15 1.51
C MET A 556 8.49 35.57 2.02
N THR A 557 7.86 36.40 1.20
CA THR A 557 7.43 37.75 1.57
C THR A 557 5.99 37.96 1.11
N ILE A 558 5.11 38.30 2.04
CA ILE A 558 3.71 38.65 1.74
C ILE A 558 3.62 40.16 1.51
N LYS A 559 3.00 40.58 0.40
CA LYS A 559 2.73 41.98 0.07
C LYS A 559 1.28 42.11 -0.38
N GLY A 560 0.41 42.63 0.49
CA GLY A 560 -1.02 42.69 0.20
C GLY A 560 -1.61 41.29 0.07
N ASP A 561 -2.19 40.99 -1.10
CA ASP A 561 -2.77 39.70 -1.49
C ASP A 561 -1.83 38.82 -2.33
N GLU A 562 -0.55 39.19 -2.44
CA GLU A 562 0.46 38.42 -3.15
C GLU A 562 1.52 37.85 -2.19
N ALA A 563 1.93 36.62 -2.46
CA ALA A 563 3.07 35.96 -1.84
C ALA A 563 4.21 35.84 -2.86
N ILE A 564 5.36 36.44 -2.53
CA ILE A 564 6.59 36.36 -3.32
C ILE A 564 7.50 35.33 -2.66
N ILE A 565 7.80 34.26 -3.38
CA ILE A 565 8.64 33.15 -2.92
C ILE A 565 9.96 33.19 -3.69
N GLY A 566 11.07 33.26 -2.95
CA GLY A 566 12.41 33.46 -3.52
C GLY A 566 12.78 34.95 -3.64
N ASN A 567 13.31 35.35 -4.80
CA ASN A 567 13.75 36.72 -5.11
C ASN A 567 14.73 37.35 -4.10
N ARG A 568 15.85 36.65 -3.87
CA ARG A 568 16.98 37.09 -3.04
C ARG A 568 18.30 37.02 -3.82
N PRO A 569 18.51 37.83 -4.86
CA PRO A 569 19.67 37.70 -5.71
C PRO A 569 20.97 38.06 -4.96
N ILE A 570 21.93 37.14 -4.99
CA ILE A 570 23.31 37.34 -4.54
C ILE A 570 24.26 36.99 -5.68
N LYS A 571 25.13 37.94 -6.01
CA LYS A 571 26.23 37.71 -6.95
C LYS A 571 27.43 37.08 -6.22
N ILE A 572 27.95 36.02 -6.81
CA ILE A 572 29.22 35.37 -6.48
C ILE A 572 30.15 35.37 -7.70
N THR A 573 31.45 35.44 -7.44
CA THR A 573 32.53 35.52 -8.42
C THR A 573 33.65 34.56 -8.05
N THR A 574 34.61 34.35 -8.95
CA THR A 574 35.81 33.54 -8.67
C THR A 574 36.70 34.12 -7.56
N ASP A 575 36.53 35.40 -7.24
CA ASP A 575 37.29 36.09 -6.19
C ASP A 575 36.66 35.90 -4.80
N ASP A 576 35.40 35.46 -4.72
CA ASP A 576 34.75 35.18 -3.44
C ASP A 576 35.33 33.92 -2.79
N VAL A 577 35.67 34.03 -1.51
CA VAL A 577 36.10 32.87 -0.71
C VAL A 577 34.88 32.29 -0.01
N ILE A 578 34.56 31.04 -0.33
CA ILE A 578 33.32 30.37 0.11
C ILE A 578 33.66 29.28 1.11
N LEU A 579 33.05 29.32 2.30
CA LEU A 579 32.97 28.15 3.17
C LEU A 579 31.65 27.42 2.92
N SER A 580 31.72 26.18 2.44
CA SER A 580 30.55 25.33 2.23
C SER A 580 30.49 24.23 3.29
N LEU A 581 29.35 24.11 3.97
CA LEU A 581 29.18 23.06 4.96
C LEU A 581 28.93 21.69 4.33
N ASN A 582 29.47 20.71 5.02
CA ASN A 582 29.27 19.29 4.82
C ASN A 582 28.96 18.62 6.17
N SER A 583 28.58 17.36 6.17
CA SER A 583 28.44 16.57 7.40
C SER A 583 28.68 15.09 7.18
N THR A 584 28.84 14.37 8.29
CA THR A 584 28.83 12.91 8.29
C THR A 584 27.41 12.35 8.33
N ASP A 585 27.25 11.09 7.91
CA ASP A 585 25.95 10.39 7.93
C ASP A 585 25.67 9.68 9.28
N GLY A 586 26.49 9.95 10.31
CA GLY A 586 26.45 9.21 11.57
C GLY A 586 25.25 9.52 12.48
N LYS A 587 24.48 10.59 12.21
CA LYS A 587 23.28 10.97 12.96
C LYS A 587 22.12 11.26 12.03
N TYR A 588 20.92 10.81 12.44
CA TYR A 588 19.68 11.05 11.70
C TYR A 588 19.48 12.55 11.45
N ALA A 589 19.12 12.92 10.21
CA ALA A 589 18.91 14.28 9.72
C ALA A 589 20.14 15.23 9.75
N LEU A 590 21.33 14.75 10.17
CA LEU A 590 22.57 15.55 10.10
C LEU A 590 23.03 15.71 8.64
N TRP A 591 22.76 14.74 7.77
CA TRP A 591 23.13 14.76 6.35
C TRP A 591 22.54 15.93 5.55
N TYR A 592 21.53 16.64 6.06
CA TYR A 592 21.03 17.86 5.40
C TYR A 592 22.04 19.02 5.45
N TYR A 593 23.09 18.92 6.27
CA TYR A 593 24.23 19.84 6.21
C TYR A 593 25.16 19.56 5.03
N GLN A 594 24.96 18.47 4.27
CA GLN A 594 25.69 18.17 3.03
C GLN A 594 25.10 18.88 1.80
N THR A 595 23.87 19.40 1.91
CA THR A 595 23.18 20.06 0.80
C THR A 595 24.01 21.21 0.18
N PRO A 596 24.63 22.12 0.96
CA PRO A 596 25.49 23.16 0.42
C PRO A 596 26.69 22.59 -0.36
N THR A 597 27.31 21.51 0.16
CA THR A 597 28.44 20.86 -0.51
C THR A 597 28.02 20.34 -1.89
N SER A 598 26.91 19.61 -1.97
CA SER A 598 26.41 19.03 -3.22
C SER A 598 26.10 20.12 -4.26
N TYR A 599 25.49 21.22 -3.82
CA TYR A 599 25.22 22.38 -4.67
C TYR A 599 26.49 23.01 -5.24
N PHE A 600 27.48 23.29 -4.38
CA PHE A 600 28.71 23.95 -4.80
C PHE A 600 29.64 23.03 -5.59
N GLU A 601 29.66 21.72 -5.34
CA GLU A 601 30.37 20.75 -6.19
C GLU A 601 29.79 20.72 -7.61
N ALA A 602 28.47 20.79 -7.75
CA ALA A 602 27.82 20.87 -9.06
C ALA A 602 28.11 22.22 -9.75
N LEU A 603 27.98 23.33 -9.03
CA LEU A 603 28.22 24.67 -9.56
C LEU A 603 29.69 24.89 -9.95
N THR A 604 30.63 24.32 -9.20
CA THR A 604 32.08 24.49 -9.44
C THR A 604 32.54 23.83 -10.74
N LYS A 605 31.79 22.85 -11.26
CA LYS A 605 32.02 22.27 -12.58
C LYS A 605 31.78 23.29 -13.71
N ALA A 606 30.96 24.30 -13.48
CA ALA A 606 30.66 25.35 -14.45
C ALA A 606 31.46 26.64 -14.21
N ILE A 607 31.76 26.97 -12.96
CA ILE A 607 32.49 28.19 -12.57
C ILE A 607 33.59 27.79 -11.59
N PRO A 608 34.87 28.13 -11.81
CA PRO A 608 35.97 27.73 -10.92
C PRO A 608 35.98 28.55 -9.61
N LEU A 609 34.99 28.33 -8.74
CA LEU A 609 34.81 29.03 -7.47
C LEU A 609 35.83 28.55 -6.42
N ASN A 610 36.29 29.47 -5.55
CA ASN A 610 37.17 29.15 -4.43
C ASN A 610 36.35 28.65 -3.22
N VAL A 611 36.07 27.35 -3.19
CA VAL A 611 35.24 26.70 -2.15
C VAL A 611 36.09 25.87 -1.20
N THR A 612 35.99 26.14 0.10
CA THR A 612 36.50 25.28 1.17
C THR A 612 35.34 24.52 1.82
N TYR A 613 35.40 23.20 1.79
CA TYR A 613 34.39 22.33 2.40
C TYR A 613 34.73 22.02 3.86
N TYR A 614 33.76 22.19 4.77
CA TYR A 614 33.95 21.93 6.19
C TYR A 614 32.88 20.99 6.74
N SER A 615 33.31 19.85 7.29
CA SER A 615 32.40 18.82 7.81
C SER A 615 32.10 18.99 9.30
N ILE A 616 30.83 18.94 9.66
CA ILE A 616 30.38 18.77 11.04
C ILE A 616 30.02 17.30 11.32
N THR A 617 30.22 16.87 12.56
CA THR A 617 29.93 15.51 13.01
C THR A 617 28.76 15.43 13.99
N ASP A 618 28.25 16.58 14.43
CA ASP A 618 27.14 16.68 15.37
C ASP A 618 26.38 18.00 15.19
N PHE A 619 25.15 18.06 15.69
CA PHE A 619 24.41 19.30 15.87
C PHE A 619 25.13 20.21 16.88
N GLY A 620 24.92 21.53 16.75
CA GLY A 620 25.52 22.50 17.66
C GLY A 620 27.02 22.81 17.41
N GLN A 621 27.54 22.40 16.25
CA GLN A 621 28.94 22.63 15.87
C GLN A 621 29.14 23.86 14.97
N MET A 622 28.11 24.69 14.77
CA MET A 622 28.17 25.83 13.84
C MET A 622 29.23 26.88 14.23
N GLU A 623 29.50 27.07 15.52
CA GLU A 623 30.56 28.00 15.97
C GLU A 623 31.96 27.57 15.48
N LYS A 624 32.20 26.26 15.29
CA LYS A 624 33.46 25.75 14.72
C LYS A 624 33.54 26.08 13.24
N ALA A 625 32.44 25.90 12.51
CA ALA A 625 32.33 26.27 11.11
C ALA A 625 32.56 27.78 10.89
N THR A 626 31.90 28.64 11.65
CA THR A 626 32.09 30.10 11.49
C THR A 626 33.49 30.53 11.93
N ARG A 627 34.15 29.83 12.86
CA ARG A 627 35.58 30.05 13.16
C ARG A 627 36.44 29.71 11.95
N LYS A 628 36.19 28.58 11.30
CA LYS A 628 36.92 28.22 10.06
C LYS A 628 36.68 29.24 8.96
N ALA A 629 35.46 29.74 8.80
CA ALA A 629 35.14 30.82 7.87
C ALA A 629 35.99 32.07 8.12
N ARG A 630 36.21 32.44 9.39
CA ARG A 630 37.10 33.56 9.78
C ARG A 630 38.55 33.27 9.44
N GLU A 631 39.05 32.07 9.74
CA GLU A 631 40.45 31.68 9.46
C GLU A 631 40.82 31.81 7.98
N ILE A 632 39.89 31.50 7.09
CA ILE A 632 40.11 31.57 5.63
C ILE A 632 39.66 32.91 5.02
N ASN A 633 39.21 33.86 5.82
CA ASN A 633 38.60 35.12 5.36
C ASN A 633 37.46 34.92 4.35
N ALA A 634 36.56 33.97 4.62
CA ALA A 634 35.42 33.70 3.76
C ALA A 634 34.50 34.94 3.66
N THR A 635 34.08 35.28 2.45
CA THR A 635 33.07 36.31 2.17
C THR A 635 31.67 35.71 2.09
N VAL A 636 31.57 34.40 1.82
CA VAL A 636 30.30 33.67 1.70
C VAL A 636 30.31 32.43 2.60
N LEU A 637 29.22 32.25 3.35
CA LEU A 637 28.95 31.03 4.11
C LEU A 637 27.74 30.30 3.52
N ALA A 638 27.96 29.10 2.99
CA ALA A 638 26.91 28.22 2.48
C ALA A 638 26.59 27.14 3.53
N THR A 639 25.38 27.19 4.11
CA THR A 639 25.06 26.40 5.30
C THR A 639 23.56 26.10 5.44
N ARG A 640 23.22 25.16 6.32
CA ARG A 640 21.88 25.01 6.91
C ARG A 640 21.81 25.75 8.25
N VAL A 641 20.65 26.30 8.59
CA VAL A 641 20.31 26.87 9.90
C VAL A 641 19.08 26.14 10.44
N PHE A 642 19.30 25.23 11.38
CA PHE A 642 18.26 24.34 11.90
C PHE A 642 17.82 24.70 13.32
N ASN A 643 18.79 24.95 14.20
CA ASN A 643 18.57 25.18 15.63
C ASN A 643 19.13 26.53 16.10
N SER A 644 18.94 26.82 17.39
CA SER A 644 19.37 28.08 18.01
C SER A 644 20.88 28.28 17.97
N ASN A 645 21.70 27.23 18.11
CA ASN A 645 23.15 27.32 18.02
C ASN A 645 23.57 27.77 16.62
N ASP A 646 22.99 27.17 15.59
CA ASP A 646 23.30 27.52 14.20
C ASP A 646 22.95 28.99 13.93
N TYR A 647 21.76 29.40 14.37
CA TYR A 647 21.30 30.79 14.26
C TYR A 647 22.26 31.77 14.92
N GLN A 648 22.65 31.54 16.18
CA GLN A 648 23.54 32.47 16.90
C GLN A 648 24.91 32.58 16.24
N ALA A 649 25.48 31.46 15.81
CA ALA A 649 26.79 31.43 15.17
C ALA A 649 26.78 32.15 13.81
N VAL A 650 25.79 31.87 12.96
CA VAL A 650 25.64 32.51 11.64
C VAL A 650 25.35 34.00 11.78
N LYS A 651 24.42 34.37 12.68
CA LYS A 651 24.08 35.77 12.97
C LYS A 651 25.32 36.56 13.39
N LYS A 652 26.06 36.06 14.38
CA LYS A 652 27.30 36.68 14.87
C LYS A 652 28.32 36.87 13.76
N TRP A 653 28.51 35.87 12.91
CA TRP A 653 29.43 35.96 11.77
C TRP A 653 28.99 37.01 10.73
N LEU A 654 27.68 37.15 10.48
CA LEU A 654 27.14 38.19 9.60
C LEU A 654 27.25 39.60 10.22
N ASP A 655 27.06 39.75 11.52
CA ASP A 655 27.13 41.06 12.20
C ASP A 655 28.54 41.66 12.24
N GLU A 656 29.57 40.82 12.21
CA GLU A 656 30.97 41.24 12.24
C GLU A 656 31.42 42.01 10.99
N ASP A 657 30.81 41.77 9.83
CA ASP A 657 31.18 42.42 8.58
C ASP A 657 29.97 42.49 7.62
N SER A 658 29.62 43.72 7.22
CA SER A 658 28.50 44.01 6.32
C SER A 658 28.64 43.44 4.90
N SER A 659 29.86 43.11 4.46
CA SER A 659 30.13 42.52 3.15
C SER A 659 29.84 41.00 3.10
N ARG A 660 29.80 40.33 4.26
CA ARG A 660 29.59 38.89 4.36
C ARG A 660 28.17 38.51 3.95
N LYS A 661 28.05 37.38 3.25
CA LYS A 661 26.79 36.85 2.74
C LYS A 661 26.58 35.41 3.19
N ALA A 662 25.33 34.98 3.31
CA ALA A 662 24.99 33.59 3.59
C ALA A 662 24.06 33.00 2.53
N ILE A 663 24.30 31.75 2.14
CA ILE A 663 23.40 30.96 1.30
C ILE A 663 22.83 29.85 2.16
N LEU A 664 21.51 29.86 2.34
CA LEU A 664 20.84 28.98 3.28
C LEU A 664 20.13 27.83 2.55
N PHE A 665 20.54 26.61 2.87
CA PHE A 665 20.02 25.37 2.31
C PHE A 665 19.18 24.65 3.36
N HIS A 666 18.08 24.00 2.99
CA HIS A 666 17.22 23.23 3.90
C HIS A 666 16.91 23.98 5.23
N SER A 667 16.69 25.30 5.14
CA SER A 667 16.62 26.21 6.31
C SER A 667 15.25 26.87 6.44
N ALA A 668 14.57 27.11 5.33
CA ALA A 668 13.26 27.77 5.29
C ALA A 668 12.15 26.93 5.93
N SER A 669 12.34 25.62 6.10
CA SER A 669 11.43 24.79 6.92
C SER A 669 11.52 25.14 8.40
N TYR A 670 12.60 25.75 8.87
CA TYR A 670 12.86 25.93 10.30
C TYR A 670 12.75 27.39 10.71
N GLN A 671 12.32 27.60 11.95
CA GLN A 671 12.11 28.94 12.50
C GLN A 671 13.36 29.79 12.46
N TYR A 672 14.47 29.19 12.87
CA TYR A 672 15.78 29.84 12.91
C TYR A 672 16.30 30.23 11.53
N GLY A 673 16.06 29.41 10.49
CA GLY A 673 16.35 29.77 9.12
C GLY A 673 15.48 30.94 8.62
N GLN A 674 14.17 30.90 8.92
CA GLN A 674 13.26 32.02 8.64
C GLN A 674 13.68 33.33 9.31
N LYS A 675 14.20 33.28 10.55
CA LYS A 675 14.74 34.47 11.23
C LYS A 675 15.94 35.06 10.48
N ILE A 676 16.92 34.25 10.09
CA ILE A 676 18.09 34.75 9.35
C ILE A 676 17.66 35.41 8.04
N PHE A 677 16.72 34.82 7.30
CA PHE A 677 16.17 35.43 6.08
C PHE A 677 15.49 36.78 6.33
N LYS A 678 14.75 36.93 7.44
CA LYS A 678 14.05 38.16 7.81
C LYS A 678 15.00 39.26 8.29
N GLU A 679 16.04 38.89 9.04
CA GLU A 679 17.02 39.82 9.62
C GLU A 679 18.04 40.33 8.59
N TYR A 680 18.40 39.50 7.59
CA TYR A 680 19.43 39.82 6.59
C TYR A 680 18.91 39.74 5.15
N PRO A 681 17.86 40.50 4.78
CA PRO A 681 17.15 40.37 3.51
C PRO A 681 17.99 40.62 2.24
N SER A 682 19.04 41.44 2.33
CA SER A 682 19.94 41.76 1.21
C SER A 682 21.24 40.96 1.21
N ARG A 683 21.47 40.15 2.24
CA ARG A 683 22.73 39.41 2.47
C ARG A 683 22.53 37.91 2.58
N THR A 684 21.29 37.44 2.49
CA THR A 684 20.94 36.02 2.51
C THR A 684 20.25 35.61 1.22
N THR A 685 20.54 34.40 0.74
CA THR A 685 19.83 33.76 -0.39
C THR A 685 19.58 32.28 -0.08
N PHE A 686 18.98 31.56 -1.03
CA PHE A 686 18.45 30.20 -0.86
C PHE A 686 19.02 29.22 -1.88
N ASP A 687 18.59 27.96 -1.82
CA ASP A 687 18.93 26.92 -2.78
C ASP A 687 18.17 27.15 -4.11
N ASP A 688 18.71 28.06 -4.93
CA ASP A 688 18.16 28.40 -6.24
C ASP A 688 18.71 27.45 -7.33
N PRO A 689 17.87 26.60 -7.96
CA PRO A 689 18.31 25.70 -9.02
C PRO A 689 18.55 26.41 -10.36
N ASN A 690 18.25 27.70 -10.50
CA ASN A 690 18.45 28.44 -11.75
C ASN A 690 19.42 29.62 -11.58
N PRO A 691 20.68 29.37 -11.19
CA PRO A 691 21.67 30.44 -11.11
C PRO A 691 21.89 31.03 -12.50
N ILE A 692 21.97 32.36 -12.58
CA ILE A 692 22.35 33.04 -13.83
C ILE A 692 23.87 33.09 -13.90
N ILE A 693 24.43 32.31 -14.83
CA ILE A 693 25.86 32.25 -15.11
C ILE A 693 26.22 33.23 -16.23
N LYS A 694 27.31 33.99 -16.05
CA LYS A 694 27.86 34.93 -17.04
C LYS A 694 29.37 34.84 -17.13
#